data_AF-A0A2V9I030-F1
#
_entry.id   AF-A0A2V9I030-F1
#
_cell.length_a   1.000
_cell.length_b   1.000
_cell.length_c   1.000
_cell.angle_alpha   90.00
_cell.angle_beta   90.00
_cell.angle_gamma   90.00
#
_symmetry.space_group_name_H-M   'P 1'
#
loop_
_entity.id
_entity.type
_entity.pdbx_description
1 polymer ?
#
loop_
_entity_poly.entity_id
_entity_poly.type
_entity_poly.pdbx_seq_one_letter_code
_entity_poly.pdbx_strand_id
1 'polypeptide(L)'
;MEAGGHSIRETYVLTRETGEICARILRRLACYADSQPGGFFFTGERGVGKTHLLRYLGTFLENLSDPEWAVFEPFLPDNAQPRVPVNSLFINIPEDPSVPLGRFLAAQLRTPKPSAPGVSEKPEADLSEEEFAALIPEAVSEQAMRSVGMLVLDNISRRLDRIATPESLEREFRLLKIVTDSFAPSGVLVVLIMDEQHLKWEDATGIQLTLMNSLGDSCDFIWLSRNHIVEIIASALASKNDGQKLAIRGILNRLRKKLPYFGTKAENFIDLYPIHPDVFYSLFRLRSLLPGFSPLRFVQGAIDAMSGEPAERLVTLDFLFDRIVDDLRASGKYTSLLYAYDRLQQEIVPFLKPAVQARAQLLLKGIAFLSICESQPPSVRALTNSLLIYHDADFLPSYSMTSAILMELEQKGGKYLVAEGEKQDRRYRLLDSSNRLGFPTVRDLLANEDEFALQFPLLVYEWLHSEIPDWNPDTTARALRNSQSLVSPAPGELNAPRGLVFFKSIFDPIWSPEDLVSLEESPFPWILLILSPFERFYEFEQAFRELSSGLSRLIVWHPDIPTLDETGQLRKLAAERYDLELNRPPKATSAEKEGWNKARLEAGEILQSLYVQRGRLMTASVQFSIGDEIKKQRLSGFIAGHLVFLQDAFEAGLAGSGLPQAGVAARDLESEKQWLHWAALLAGRDAIRDSNPDEAKKQVIDWWTHVESSGLAGGLVELPDSLLTIQFWDYVKSFGTYLELLRPAMIRLREGDQTFEETMAQVARSFNLEEDRLQKWKQSLENLRGFIRWVSGFERACNYLYSAVPTGQQALERIRSQLLASLDRPEHFLDALNRDTFEQRFLQFKKGYVDYYCRVHDSALHIAGREGKTESKLDHAALRNLEMLSNLPFADENYLNRVRIIGKWVEANQCDFPVLEILESYPRCYCSFNPAGNTHLRESVTQMNAIIQDGVQYFRNILRRCKTRVIQGLKTMNVDDLHARQIAALLSQRRMVPLEPRTVEILNRIIQKNSKNFQAQIRSLR
;
A
#
# COMPACT_ATOMS: atom_id res chain seq x y z
N MET A 1 3.07 31.25 -21.65
CA MET A 1 4.14 31.63 -22.61
C MET A 1 4.43 30.40 -23.43
N GLU A 2 4.01 30.38 -24.69
CA GLU A 2 4.39 29.31 -25.61
C GLU A 2 5.82 29.57 -26.06
N ALA A 3 6.75 28.70 -25.64
CA ALA A 3 8.09 28.69 -26.22
C ALA A 3 7.95 28.34 -27.71
N GLY A 4 8.55 29.13 -28.60
CA GLY A 4 8.56 28.81 -30.03
C GLY A 4 9.19 27.44 -30.29
N GLY A 5 8.81 26.77 -31.39
CA GLY A 5 9.21 25.38 -31.69
C GLY A 5 10.72 25.12 -31.58
N HIS A 6 11.58 26.07 -31.97
CA HIS A 6 13.03 25.98 -31.80
C HIS A 6 13.49 25.93 -30.34
N SER A 7 12.85 26.70 -29.43
CA SER A 7 13.20 26.70 -28.00
C SER A 7 12.83 25.40 -27.29
N ILE A 8 11.82 24.66 -27.78
CA ILE A 8 11.44 23.35 -27.24
C ILE A 8 12.49 22.31 -27.63
N ARG A 9 12.95 22.31 -28.87
CA ARG A 9 13.94 21.33 -29.35
C ARG A 9 15.29 21.44 -28.65
N GLU A 10 15.78 22.65 -28.42
CA GLU A 10 17.07 22.88 -27.75
C GLU A 10 17.08 22.44 -26.28
N THR A 11 15.90 22.35 -25.65
CA THR A 11 15.77 22.10 -24.20
C THR A 11 15.19 20.73 -23.86
N TYR A 12 14.64 20.00 -24.84
CA TYR A 12 14.05 18.69 -24.62
C TYR A 12 15.13 17.61 -24.54
N VAL A 13 15.06 16.75 -23.52
CA VAL A 13 15.94 15.59 -23.36
C VAL A 13 15.16 14.34 -23.72
N LEU A 14 15.52 13.70 -24.84
CA LEU A 14 14.90 12.45 -25.26
C LEU A 14 15.48 11.28 -24.45
N THR A 15 14.63 10.68 -23.64
CA THR A 15 14.91 9.44 -22.90
C THR A 15 14.57 8.22 -23.75
N ARG A 16 15.02 7.03 -23.31
CA ARG A 16 14.64 5.78 -23.96
C ARG A 16 13.12 5.60 -24.06
N GLU A 17 12.40 5.77 -22.95
CA GLU A 17 10.94 5.60 -22.90
C GLU A 17 10.24 6.59 -23.84
N THR A 18 10.61 7.86 -23.80
CA THR A 18 10.02 8.89 -24.69
C THR A 18 10.38 8.65 -26.17
N GLY A 19 11.57 8.11 -26.46
CA GLY A 19 11.99 7.75 -27.81
C GLY A 19 11.17 6.60 -28.39
N GLU A 20 10.94 5.55 -27.59
CA GLU A 20 10.07 4.41 -27.95
C GLU A 20 8.61 4.84 -28.17
N ILE A 21 8.09 5.77 -27.36
CA ILE A 21 6.76 6.37 -27.53
C ILE A 21 6.67 7.18 -28.83
N CYS A 22 7.64 8.07 -29.08
CA CYS A 22 7.72 8.82 -30.33
C CYS A 22 7.75 7.88 -31.54
N ALA A 23 8.55 6.81 -31.49
CA ALA A 23 8.62 5.82 -32.56
C ALA A 23 7.26 5.15 -32.82
N ARG A 24 6.50 4.83 -31.77
CA ARG A 24 5.15 4.25 -31.90
C ARG A 24 4.16 5.23 -32.55
N ILE A 25 4.20 6.50 -32.18
CA ILE A 25 3.36 7.54 -32.79
C ILE A 25 3.76 7.76 -34.26
N LEU A 26 5.06 7.84 -34.54
CA LEU A 26 5.59 8.03 -35.89
C LEU A 26 5.22 6.89 -36.83
N ARG A 27 5.24 5.63 -36.37
CA ARG A 27 4.75 4.48 -37.17
C ARG A 27 3.28 4.62 -37.58
N ARG A 28 2.44 5.25 -36.74
CA ARG A 28 1.03 5.53 -37.09
C ARG A 28 0.90 6.65 -38.10
N LEU A 29 1.70 7.70 -37.92
CA LEU A 29 1.73 8.84 -38.83
C LEU A 29 2.39 8.50 -40.18
N ALA A 30 3.23 7.46 -40.24
CA ALA A 30 3.82 6.94 -41.48
C ALA A 30 2.76 6.45 -42.48
N CYS A 31 1.59 6.02 -41.99
CA CYS A 31 0.46 5.61 -42.80
C CYS A 31 -0.42 6.79 -43.27
N TYR A 32 -0.15 8.03 -42.87
CA TYR A 32 -0.95 9.18 -43.31
C TYR A 32 -0.92 9.31 -44.86
N ALA A 33 -2.05 9.53 -45.55
CA ALA A 33 -3.40 9.83 -45.05
C ALA A 33 -4.37 8.63 -45.02
N ASP A 34 -3.87 7.40 -44.96
CA ASP A 34 -4.70 6.20 -44.88
C ASP A 34 -5.43 6.12 -43.54
N SER A 35 -6.61 5.48 -43.55
CA SER A 35 -7.47 5.34 -42.37
C SER A 35 -6.70 4.80 -41.16
N GLN A 36 -6.80 5.51 -40.04
CA GLN A 36 -6.26 5.06 -38.76
C GLN A 36 -7.22 4.04 -38.14
N PRO A 37 -6.75 2.92 -37.55
CA PRO A 37 -7.62 2.00 -36.82
C PRO A 37 -8.09 2.55 -35.45
N GLY A 38 -7.89 3.85 -35.17
CA GLY A 38 -8.27 4.49 -33.91
C GLY A 38 -7.32 5.62 -33.47
N GLY A 39 -7.61 6.23 -32.32
CA GLY A 39 -6.77 7.22 -31.64
C GLY A 39 -5.79 6.63 -30.62
N PHE A 40 -5.15 7.49 -29.83
CA PHE A 40 -4.36 7.12 -28.66
C PHE A 40 -4.90 7.77 -27.40
N PHE A 41 -5.04 7.01 -26.32
CA PHE A 41 -4.98 7.55 -24.97
C PHE A 41 -3.51 7.69 -24.57
N PHE A 42 -3.08 8.93 -24.33
CA PHE A 42 -1.75 9.20 -23.79
C PHE A 42 -1.84 9.50 -22.30
N THR A 43 -1.31 8.58 -21.49
CA THR A 43 -1.63 8.43 -20.07
C THR A 43 -0.37 8.42 -19.21
N GLY A 44 -0.55 8.63 -17.91
CA GLY A 44 0.53 8.70 -16.92
C GLY A 44 0.22 9.74 -15.85
N GLU A 45 1.06 9.85 -14.81
CA GLU A 45 0.81 10.78 -13.71
C GLU A 45 0.79 12.25 -14.16
N ARG A 46 0.03 13.08 -13.43
CA ARG A 46 0.00 14.52 -13.66
C ARG A 46 1.38 15.09 -13.32
N GLY A 47 2.18 15.45 -14.32
CA GLY A 47 3.57 15.81 -14.00
C GLY A 47 4.57 15.52 -15.09
N VAL A 48 4.42 14.35 -15.71
CA VAL A 48 5.49 13.68 -16.47
C VAL A 48 5.80 14.37 -17.81
N GLY A 49 4.92 15.22 -18.33
CA GLY A 49 5.21 16.01 -19.53
C GLY A 49 4.68 15.41 -20.84
N LYS A 50 3.54 14.71 -20.76
CA LYS A 50 2.78 14.17 -21.91
C LYS A 50 2.61 15.19 -23.04
N THR A 51 2.05 16.36 -22.75
CA THR A 51 1.87 17.46 -23.72
C THR A 51 3.20 17.98 -24.27
N HIS A 52 4.24 18.05 -23.41
CA HIS A 52 5.55 18.55 -23.81
C HIS A 52 6.22 17.60 -24.81
N LEU A 53 6.09 16.28 -24.63
CA LEU A 53 6.58 15.27 -25.58
C LEU A 53 5.89 15.39 -26.94
N LEU A 54 4.56 15.51 -26.97
CA LEU A 54 3.82 15.64 -28.23
C LEU A 54 4.14 16.95 -28.95
N ARG A 55 4.30 18.06 -28.21
CA ARG A 55 4.76 19.34 -28.80
C ARG A 55 6.16 19.21 -29.37
N TYR A 56 7.09 18.58 -28.65
CA TYR A 56 8.43 18.28 -29.14
C TYR A 56 8.37 17.48 -30.45
N LEU A 57 7.63 16.36 -30.48
CA LEU A 57 7.44 15.55 -31.68
C LEU A 57 6.82 16.36 -32.83
N GLY A 58 5.79 17.16 -32.54
CA GLY A 58 5.09 17.99 -33.52
C GLY A 58 6.02 18.94 -34.27
N THR A 59 7.08 19.44 -33.62
CA THR A 59 8.06 20.31 -34.29
C THR A 59 8.80 19.62 -35.45
N PHE A 60 8.96 18.29 -35.42
CA PHE A 60 9.64 17.52 -36.47
C PHE A 60 8.71 17.20 -37.65
N LEU A 61 7.41 17.04 -37.39
CA LEU A 61 6.43 16.61 -38.39
C LEU A 61 6.22 17.64 -39.52
N GLU A 62 6.46 18.92 -39.23
CA GLU A 62 6.36 20.03 -40.20
C GLU A 62 7.53 20.06 -41.19
N ASN A 63 8.68 19.47 -40.85
CA ASN A 63 9.86 19.40 -41.72
C ASN A 63 10.56 18.03 -41.60
N LEU A 64 10.19 17.11 -42.49
CA LEU A 64 10.72 15.74 -42.51
C LEU A 64 12.18 15.64 -42.98
N SER A 65 12.73 16.67 -43.62
CA SER A 65 14.12 16.70 -44.10
C SER A 65 15.10 17.29 -43.09
N ASP A 66 14.65 17.50 -41.86
CA ASP A 66 15.46 18.08 -40.79
C ASP A 66 16.57 17.10 -40.35
N PRO A 67 17.86 17.49 -40.38
CA PRO A 67 18.95 16.60 -39.95
C PRO A 67 18.84 16.16 -38.47
N GLU A 68 18.10 16.90 -37.63
CA GLU A 68 17.86 16.51 -36.24
C GLU A 68 16.96 15.26 -36.09
N TRP A 69 16.31 14.79 -37.17
CA TRP A 69 15.56 13.51 -37.18
C TRP A 69 16.43 12.31 -36.79
N ALA A 70 17.76 12.41 -36.93
CA ALA A 70 18.71 11.39 -36.51
C ALA A 70 18.54 10.98 -35.03
N VAL A 71 17.98 11.84 -34.18
CA VAL A 71 17.70 11.54 -32.77
C VAL A 71 16.73 10.36 -32.58
N PHE A 72 15.85 10.09 -33.57
CA PHE A 72 14.88 9.00 -33.52
C PHE A 72 15.38 7.69 -34.16
N GLU A 73 16.48 7.71 -34.92
CA GLU A 73 17.04 6.52 -35.58
C GLU A 73 17.26 5.32 -34.65
N PRO A 74 17.76 5.48 -33.40
CA PRO A 74 17.92 4.34 -32.47
C PRO A 74 16.61 3.64 -32.11
N PHE A 75 15.47 4.32 -32.25
CA PHE A 75 14.13 3.84 -31.88
C PHE A 75 13.28 3.46 -33.10
N LEU A 76 13.68 3.89 -34.30
CA LEU A 76 13.01 3.66 -35.58
C LEU A 76 13.93 2.92 -36.58
N PRO A 77 14.26 1.65 -36.33
CA PRO A 77 15.13 0.88 -37.24
C PRO A 77 14.53 0.72 -38.65
N ASP A 78 13.19 0.74 -38.76
CA ASP A 78 12.46 0.60 -40.02
C ASP A 78 12.33 1.93 -40.78
N ASN A 79 12.86 3.03 -40.21
CA ASN A 79 12.77 4.40 -40.74
C ASN A 79 11.34 4.86 -41.08
N ALA A 80 10.36 4.39 -40.31
CA ALA A 80 8.94 4.70 -40.48
C ALA A 80 8.65 6.17 -40.15
N GLN A 81 8.79 7.04 -41.15
CA GLN A 81 8.45 8.45 -41.10
C GLN A 81 7.19 8.74 -41.93
N PRO A 82 6.42 9.81 -41.63
CA PRO A 82 5.38 10.32 -42.51
C PRO A 82 5.92 10.52 -43.93
N ARG A 83 5.14 10.19 -44.95
CA ARG A 83 5.54 10.39 -46.36
C ARG A 83 5.47 11.85 -46.81
N VAL A 84 4.69 12.65 -46.09
CA VAL A 84 4.38 14.04 -46.39
C VAL A 84 4.46 14.82 -45.08
N PRO A 85 4.95 16.07 -45.06
CA PRO A 85 4.91 16.91 -43.86
C PRO A 85 3.48 17.05 -43.34
N VAL A 86 3.31 16.94 -42.03
CA VAL A 86 1.99 17.04 -41.39
C VAL A 86 2.02 18.02 -40.21
N ASN A 87 0.93 18.77 -40.08
CA ASN A 87 0.73 19.72 -38.98
C ASN A 87 0.15 19.03 -37.75
N SER A 88 0.45 19.59 -36.58
CA SER A 88 -0.11 19.15 -35.29
C SER A 88 -1.07 20.21 -34.73
N LEU A 89 -2.31 19.82 -34.44
CA LEU A 89 -3.30 20.71 -33.83
C LEU A 89 -3.48 20.37 -32.34
N PHE A 90 -3.25 21.34 -31.46
CA PHE A 90 -3.43 21.17 -30.01
C PHE A 90 -4.66 21.96 -29.54
N ILE A 91 -5.60 21.27 -28.90
CA ILE A 91 -6.79 21.86 -28.31
C ILE A 91 -6.76 21.64 -26.80
N ASN A 92 -6.76 22.74 -26.04
CA ASN A 92 -6.89 22.70 -24.59
C ASN A 92 -8.37 22.73 -24.23
N ILE A 93 -8.89 21.61 -23.72
CA ILE A 93 -10.29 21.53 -23.29
C ILE A 93 -10.52 22.46 -22.09
N PRO A 94 -11.64 23.20 -22.04
CA PRO A 94 -11.97 24.07 -20.92
C PRO A 94 -12.16 23.26 -19.63
N GLU A 95 -11.42 23.64 -18.59
CA GLU A 95 -11.49 22.96 -17.30
C GLU A 95 -12.85 23.15 -16.60
N ASP A 96 -13.57 24.23 -16.88
CA ASP A 96 -14.89 24.52 -16.29
C ASP A 96 -16.01 23.77 -17.05
N PRO A 97 -16.70 22.81 -16.41
CA PRO A 97 -17.82 22.09 -17.02
C PRO A 97 -18.98 22.98 -17.47
N SER A 98 -19.07 24.21 -16.96
CA SER A 98 -20.09 25.18 -17.40
C SER A 98 -19.94 25.57 -18.87
N VAL A 99 -18.76 25.38 -19.45
CA VAL A 99 -18.50 25.60 -20.88
C VAL A 99 -19.00 24.39 -21.69
N PRO A 100 -19.96 24.58 -22.61
CA PRO A 100 -20.42 23.58 -23.58
C PRO A 100 -19.29 22.90 -24.38
N LEU A 101 -18.98 21.61 -24.13
CA LEU A 101 -17.86 20.93 -24.80
C LEU A 101 -18.12 20.77 -26.31
N GLY A 102 -19.34 20.38 -26.69
CA GLY A 102 -19.68 20.15 -28.10
C GLY A 102 -19.50 21.42 -28.93
N ARG A 103 -20.05 22.54 -28.47
CA ARG A 103 -19.82 23.85 -29.12
C ARG A 103 -18.35 24.25 -29.14
N PHE A 104 -17.66 24.09 -28.02
CA PHE A 104 -16.24 24.46 -27.93
C PHE A 104 -15.40 23.69 -28.95
N LEU A 105 -15.55 22.37 -29.02
CA LEU A 105 -14.82 21.53 -29.98
C LEU A 105 -15.21 21.88 -31.42
N ALA A 106 -16.50 22.08 -31.72
CA ALA A 106 -16.93 22.48 -33.06
C ALA A 106 -16.33 23.82 -33.49
N ALA A 107 -16.19 24.78 -32.56
CA ALA A 107 -15.58 26.08 -32.84
C ALA A 107 -14.05 25.98 -33.02
N GLN A 108 -13.34 25.20 -32.20
CA GLN A 108 -11.88 25.06 -32.29
C GLN A 108 -11.43 24.22 -33.50
N LEU A 109 -12.24 23.23 -33.91
CA LEU A 109 -11.97 22.39 -35.06
C LEU A 109 -12.32 23.06 -36.40
N ARG A 110 -13.05 24.18 -36.40
CA ARG A 110 -13.40 24.96 -37.58
C ARG A 110 -12.55 26.22 -37.69
N THR A 111 -12.44 26.76 -38.89
CA THR A 111 -11.85 28.09 -39.08
C THR A 111 -12.73 29.18 -38.46
N PRO A 112 -12.17 30.18 -37.75
CA PRO A 112 -12.96 31.34 -37.34
C PRO A 112 -13.37 32.09 -38.60
N LYS A 113 -14.64 31.94 -39.01
CA LYS A 113 -15.23 32.88 -39.97
C LYS A 113 -15.22 34.26 -39.31
N PRO A 114 -14.82 35.33 -40.01
CA PRO A 114 -14.86 36.68 -39.46
C PRO A 114 -16.33 37.06 -39.21
N SER A 115 -16.82 36.83 -38.00
CA SER A 115 -18.06 37.42 -37.51
C SER A 115 -17.77 38.81 -36.94
N ALA A 116 -18.61 39.77 -37.29
CA ALA A 116 -18.50 41.17 -36.90
C ALA A 116 -18.33 41.35 -35.38
N PRO A 117 -17.56 42.36 -34.93
CA PRO A 117 -17.27 42.55 -33.52
C PRO A 117 -18.52 43.06 -32.79
N GLY A 118 -18.97 42.28 -31.80
CA GLY A 118 -19.89 42.75 -30.78
C GLY A 118 -21.16 41.92 -30.66
N VAL A 119 -21.09 40.80 -29.93
CA VAL A 119 -22.24 40.30 -29.16
C VAL A 119 -21.71 39.82 -27.80
N SER A 120 -22.31 40.36 -26.75
CA SER A 120 -22.17 39.90 -25.37
C SER A 120 -22.87 38.55 -25.25
N GLU A 121 -22.11 37.46 -25.13
CA GLU A 121 -22.65 36.09 -25.07
C GLU A 121 -23.05 35.72 -23.64
N LYS A 122 -24.35 35.53 -23.44
CA LYS A 122 -24.89 34.71 -22.35
C LYS A 122 -24.46 33.26 -22.59
N PRO A 123 -24.37 32.40 -21.55
CA PRO A 123 -24.09 30.98 -21.75
C PRO A 123 -25.21 30.35 -22.59
N GLU A 124 -24.85 29.99 -23.82
CA GLU A 124 -25.73 29.47 -24.84
C GLU A 124 -25.77 27.92 -24.69
N ALA A 125 -26.94 27.27 -24.71
CA ALA A 125 -27.09 25.84 -24.38
C ALA A 125 -26.32 24.90 -25.34
N ASP A 126 -25.56 23.92 -24.85
CA ASP A 126 -24.67 23.05 -25.67
C ASP A 126 -25.39 22.26 -26.78
N LEU A 127 -24.66 21.89 -27.84
CA LEU A 127 -25.16 21.10 -28.98
C LEU A 127 -25.56 19.68 -28.56
N SER A 128 -26.64 19.15 -29.12
CA SER A 128 -26.96 17.73 -29.01
C SER A 128 -25.89 16.85 -29.67
N GLU A 129 -25.80 15.57 -29.28
CA GLU A 129 -24.83 14.63 -29.86
C GLU A 129 -25.01 14.49 -31.38
N GLU A 130 -26.26 14.51 -31.86
CA GLU A 130 -26.61 14.42 -33.28
C GLU A 130 -26.20 15.67 -34.06
N GLU A 131 -26.46 16.86 -33.52
CA GLU A 131 -26.02 18.13 -34.11
C GLU A 131 -24.51 18.22 -34.16
N PHE A 132 -23.83 17.80 -33.08
CA PHE A 132 -22.38 17.77 -33.04
C PHE A 132 -21.80 16.80 -34.09
N ALA A 133 -22.30 15.56 -34.14
CA ALA A 133 -21.88 14.55 -35.12
C ALA A 133 -22.10 15.02 -36.56
N ALA A 134 -23.15 15.80 -36.85
CA ALA A 134 -23.40 16.36 -38.17
C ALA A 134 -22.41 17.47 -38.58
N LEU A 135 -21.83 18.20 -37.61
CA LEU A 135 -20.92 19.32 -37.88
C LEU A 135 -19.46 18.90 -38.04
N ILE A 136 -19.05 17.77 -37.47
CA ILE A 136 -17.66 17.30 -37.46
C ILE A 136 -17.11 16.92 -38.84
N PRO A 137 -17.85 16.26 -39.76
CA PRO A 137 -17.31 15.89 -41.08
C PRO A 137 -16.79 17.08 -41.92
N GLU A 138 -17.43 18.25 -41.80
CA GLU A 138 -16.96 19.49 -42.45
C GLU A 138 -15.64 19.95 -41.81
N ALA A 139 -15.53 19.90 -40.48
CA ALA A 139 -14.31 20.24 -39.77
C ALA A 139 -13.15 19.27 -40.10
N VAL A 140 -13.43 17.97 -40.20
CA VAL A 140 -12.45 16.94 -40.65
C VAL A 140 -11.91 17.31 -42.04
N SER A 141 -12.80 17.68 -42.95
CA SER A 141 -12.41 18.09 -44.31
C SER A 141 -11.54 19.35 -44.31
N GLU A 142 -11.88 20.37 -43.51
CA GLU A 142 -11.07 21.58 -43.35
C GLU A 142 -9.66 21.29 -42.78
N GLN A 143 -9.55 20.41 -41.79
CA GLN A 143 -8.25 20.05 -41.20
C GLN A 143 -7.41 19.15 -42.10
N ALA A 144 -8.04 18.25 -42.86
CA ALA A 144 -7.35 17.47 -43.89
C ALA A 144 -6.74 18.38 -44.98
N MET A 145 -7.44 19.44 -45.40
CA MET A 145 -6.88 20.44 -46.34
C MET A 145 -5.67 21.19 -45.76
N ARG A 146 -5.56 21.29 -44.44
CA ARG A 146 -4.43 21.88 -43.72
C ARG A 146 -3.31 20.88 -43.44
N SER A 147 -3.40 19.67 -43.99
CA SER A 147 -2.43 18.60 -43.74
C SER A 147 -2.24 18.30 -42.25
N VAL A 148 -3.29 18.46 -41.43
CA VAL A 148 -3.22 18.08 -40.01
C VAL A 148 -3.14 16.55 -39.96
N GLY A 149 -2.03 16.02 -39.44
CA GLY A 149 -1.83 14.59 -39.25
C GLY A 149 -2.03 14.13 -37.81
N MET A 150 -1.88 15.05 -36.84
CA MET A 150 -2.06 14.76 -35.41
C MET A 150 -2.97 15.80 -34.76
N LEU A 151 -4.04 15.35 -34.10
CA LEU A 151 -4.96 16.16 -33.29
C LEU A 151 -4.79 15.77 -31.83
N VAL A 152 -4.39 16.72 -30.97
CA VAL A 152 -4.15 16.49 -29.55
C VAL A 152 -5.21 17.21 -28.72
N LEU A 153 -5.95 16.46 -27.91
CA LEU A 153 -6.92 16.99 -26.94
C LEU A 153 -6.31 16.90 -25.54
N ASP A 154 -6.08 18.06 -24.90
CA ASP A 154 -5.44 18.19 -23.60
C ASP A 154 -6.41 18.73 -22.53
N ASN A 155 -6.03 18.63 -21.25
CA ASN A 155 -6.82 19.02 -20.07
C ASN A 155 -8.12 18.24 -19.85
N ILE A 156 -8.31 17.08 -20.52
CA ILE A 156 -9.48 16.21 -20.31
C ILE A 156 -9.66 15.93 -18.81
N SER A 157 -8.63 15.40 -18.13
CA SER A 157 -8.70 15.04 -16.71
C SER A 157 -9.10 16.18 -15.78
N ARG A 158 -8.63 17.41 -16.04
CA ARG A 158 -8.98 18.57 -15.20
C ARG A 158 -10.45 18.94 -15.31
N ARG A 159 -11.05 18.72 -16.48
CA ARG A 159 -12.48 18.89 -16.70
C ARG A 159 -13.27 17.78 -16.01
N LEU A 160 -12.84 16.51 -16.21
CA LEU A 160 -13.50 15.35 -15.58
C LEU A 160 -13.52 15.45 -14.04
N ASP A 161 -12.42 15.91 -13.42
CA ASP A 161 -12.31 16.16 -11.97
C ASP A 161 -13.41 17.10 -11.42
N ARG A 162 -14.04 17.92 -12.27
CA ARG A 162 -15.03 18.93 -11.87
C ARG A 162 -16.48 18.58 -12.23
N ILE A 163 -16.69 17.47 -12.95
CA ILE A 163 -18.03 17.04 -13.35
C ILE A 163 -18.69 16.32 -12.17
N ALA A 164 -19.86 16.80 -11.78
CA ALA A 164 -20.57 16.28 -10.61
C ALA A 164 -21.51 15.10 -10.92
N THR A 165 -22.04 14.99 -12.16
CA THR A 165 -23.07 13.98 -12.49
C THR A 165 -22.57 12.92 -13.49
N PRO A 166 -22.94 11.64 -13.30
CA PRO A 166 -22.56 10.57 -14.23
C PRO A 166 -23.04 10.80 -15.68
N GLU A 167 -24.21 11.40 -15.88
CA GLU A 167 -24.77 11.64 -17.22
C GLU A 167 -23.98 12.71 -17.98
N SER A 168 -23.51 13.75 -17.27
CA SER A 168 -22.65 14.77 -17.86
C SER A 168 -21.30 14.18 -18.24
N LEU A 169 -20.77 13.28 -17.41
CA LEU A 169 -19.53 12.57 -17.67
C LEU A 169 -19.64 11.65 -18.89
N GLU A 170 -20.76 10.93 -19.00
CA GLU A 170 -21.08 10.09 -20.16
C GLU A 170 -21.09 10.87 -21.46
N ARG A 171 -21.80 12.00 -21.47
CA ARG A 171 -21.88 12.87 -22.64
C ARG A 171 -20.49 13.34 -23.09
N GLU A 172 -19.61 13.71 -22.16
CA GLU A 172 -18.26 14.19 -22.48
C GLU A 172 -17.43 13.12 -23.20
N PHE A 173 -17.47 11.87 -22.70
CA PHE A 173 -16.80 10.76 -23.36
C PHE A 173 -17.39 10.44 -24.73
N ARG A 174 -18.71 10.52 -24.90
CA ARG A 174 -19.36 10.34 -26.22
C ARG A 174 -18.92 11.40 -27.23
N LEU A 175 -18.83 12.66 -26.83
CA LEU A 175 -18.32 13.74 -27.69
C LEU A 175 -16.87 13.50 -28.11
N LEU A 176 -16.00 13.06 -27.20
CA LEU A 176 -14.62 12.69 -27.52
C LEU A 176 -14.54 11.48 -28.48
N LYS A 177 -15.44 10.50 -28.32
CA LYS A 177 -15.54 9.36 -29.24
C LYS A 177 -15.96 9.80 -30.65
N ILE A 178 -16.97 10.66 -30.75
CA ILE A 178 -17.42 11.21 -32.05
C ILE A 178 -16.26 11.89 -32.78
N VAL A 179 -15.46 12.70 -32.08
CA VAL A 179 -14.27 13.32 -32.68
C VAL A 179 -13.27 12.27 -33.15
N THR A 180 -12.94 11.30 -32.29
CA THR A 180 -11.96 10.25 -32.61
C THR A 180 -12.38 9.44 -33.83
N ASP A 181 -13.62 8.93 -33.84
CA ASP A 181 -14.16 8.09 -34.91
C ASP A 181 -14.32 8.86 -36.23
N SER A 182 -14.63 10.17 -36.17
CA SER A 182 -14.80 10.99 -37.38
C SER A 182 -13.48 11.34 -38.07
N PHE A 183 -12.40 11.51 -37.30
CA PHE A 183 -11.07 11.88 -37.84
C PHE A 183 -10.27 10.65 -38.31
N ALA A 184 -10.55 9.46 -37.77
CA ALA A 184 -9.84 8.23 -38.11
C ALA A 184 -9.83 7.89 -39.62
N PRO A 185 -10.95 7.98 -40.37
CA PRO A 185 -10.98 7.70 -41.81
C PRO A 185 -10.13 8.66 -42.66
N SER A 186 -9.90 9.88 -42.19
CA SER A 186 -9.04 10.88 -42.87
C SER A 186 -7.55 10.72 -42.58
N GLY A 187 -7.17 9.66 -41.88
CA GLY A 187 -5.78 9.37 -41.51
C GLY A 187 -5.22 10.22 -40.38
N VAL A 188 -6.02 11.10 -39.79
CA VAL A 188 -5.61 11.98 -38.67
C VAL A 188 -5.56 11.18 -37.38
N LEU A 189 -4.41 11.19 -36.73
CA LEU A 189 -4.22 10.54 -35.44
C LEU A 189 -4.72 11.44 -34.31
N VAL A 190 -5.82 11.05 -33.66
CA VAL A 190 -6.33 11.73 -32.48
C VAL A 190 -5.62 11.20 -31.23
N VAL A 191 -5.07 12.09 -30.40
CA VAL A 191 -4.39 11.77 -29.14
C VAL A 191 -5.09 12.47 -27.98
N LEU A 192 -5.67 11.67 -27.09
CA LEU A 192 -6.39 12.11 -25.90
C LEU A 192 -5.45 12.06 -24.70
N ILE A 193 -5.08 13.21 -24.13
CA ILE A 193 -4.19 13.28 -22.96
C ILE A 193 -5.02 13.13 -21.68
N MET A 194 -4.71 12.10 -20.90
CA MET A 194 -5.39 11.81 -19.63
C MET A 194 -4.39 11.50 -18.50
N ASP A 195 -4.81 11.78 -17.27
CA ASP A 195 -4.10 11.38 -16.05
C ASP A 195 -4.51 9.95 -15.65
N GLU A 196 -3.52 9.16 -15.21
CA GLU A 196 -3.68 7.76 -14.82
C GLU A 196 -4.83 7.49 -13.83
N GLN A 197 -5.09 8.41 -12.90
CA GLN A 197 -6.14 8.26 -11.89
C GLN A 197 -7.53 8.02 -12.49
N HIS A 198 -7.79 8.53 -13.70
CA HIS A 198 -9.07 8.35 -14.40
C HIS A 198 -9.15 7.03 -15.17
N LEU A 199 -8.08 6.24 -15.15
CA LEU A 199 -8.00 4.93 -15.78
C LEU A 199 -7.84 3.79 -14.76
N LYS A 200 -7.78 4.13 -13.47
CA LYS A 200 -7.73 3.12 -12.40
C LYS A 200 -9.09 2.45 -12.30
N TRP A 201 -9.10 1.15 -12.55
CA TRP A 201 -10.28 0.29 -12.61
C TRP A 201 -11.01 0.15 -11.26
N GLU A 202 -10.33 0.50 -10.16
CA GLU A 202 -10.77 0.28 -8.78
C GLU A 202 -11.71 1.39 -8.26
N ASP A 203 -11.49 2.64 -8.66
CA ASP A 203 -12.29 3.81 -8.23
C ASP A 203 -13.35 4.21 -9.27
N ALA A 204 -13.35 3.55 -10.43
CA ALA A 204 -14.24 3.87 -11.51
C ALA A 204 -15.66 3.35 -11.20
N THR A 205 -16.64 4.26 -11.20
CA THR A 205 -18.06 3.86 -11.14
C THR A 205 -18.38 2.95 -12.33
N GLY A 206 -19.33 2.02 -12.20
CA GLY A 206 -19.68 1.08 -13.29
C GLY A 206 -19.99 1.77 -14.64
N ILE A 207 -20.45 3.02 -14.60
CA ILE A 207 -20.68 3.90 -15.75
C ILE A 207 -19.34 4.35 -16.37
N GLN A 208 -18.37 4.82 -15.59
CA GLN A 208 -17.02 5.18 -16.08
C GLN A 208 -16.33 4.01 -16.79
N LEU A 209 -16.40 2.80 -16.23
CA LEU A 209 -15.82 1.60 -16.83
C LEU A 209 -16.46 1.27 -18.19
N THR A 210 -17.78 1.32 -18.27
CA THR A 210 -18.52 1.03 -19.50
C THR A 210 -18.20 2.03 -20.63
N LEU A 211 -18.03 3.30 -20.27
CA LEU A 211 -17.71 4.37 -21.22
C LEU A 211 -16.25 4.37 -21.67
N MET A 212 -15.34 4.08 -20.75
CA MET A 212 -13.94 3.84 -21.06
C MET A 212 -13.75 2.62 -21.95
N ASN A 213 -14.54 1.56 -21.75
CA ASN A 213 -14.55 0.40 -22.63
C ASN A 213 -15.07 0.78 -24.04
N SER A 214 -16.13 1.59 -24.12
CA SER A 214 -16.66 2.11 -25.40
C SER A 214 -15.64 2.97 -26.17
N LEU A 215 -14.82 3.74 -25.47
CA LEU A 215 -13.70 4.48 -26.06
C LEU A 215 -12.45 3.62 -26.31
N GLY A 216 -12.25 2.56 -25.51
CA GLY A 216 -11.13 1.62 -25.61
C GLY A 216 -11.15 0.82 -26.91
N ASP A 217 -12.33 0.57 -27.48
CA ASP A 217 -12.47 -0.02 -28.82
C ASP A 217 -11.97 0.91 -29.94
N SER A 218 -11.97 2.23 -29.72
CA SER A 218 -11.53 3.25 -30.69
C SER A 218 -10.12 3.79 -30.44
N CYS A 219 -9.47 3.44 -29.32
CA CYS A 219 -8.19 4.04 -28.90
C CYS A 219 -7.20 3.02 -28.32
N ASP A 220 -5.95 3.07 -28.78
CA ASP A 220 -4.83 2.38 -28.15
C ASP A 220 -4.29 3.15 -26.93
N PHE A 221 -3.71 2.47 -25.94
CA PHE A 221 -3.07 3.12 -24.80
C PHE A 221 -1.56 3.29 -24.97
N ILE A 222 -1.07 4.46 -24.61
CA ILE A 222 0.35 4.82 -24.46
C ILE A 222 0.54 5.35 -23.06
N TRP A 223 1.52 4.82 -22.35
CA TRP A 223 1.85 5.22 -20.99
C TRP A 223 3.18 5.95 -20.91
N LEU A 224 3.26 7.02 -20.11
CA LEU A 224 4.51 7.69 -19.76
C LEU A 224 4.72 7.61 -18.24
N SER A 225 5.71 6.83 -17.83
CA SER A 225 6.03 6.57 -16.43
C SER A 225 6.81 7.73 -15.78
N ARG A 226 7.04 7.68 -14.47
CA ARG A 226 7.95 8.62 -13.81
C ARG A 226 9.43 8.32 -14.06
N ASN A 227 9.76 7.13 -14.59
CA ASN A 227 11.15 6.69 -14.76
C ASN A 227 11.88 7.54 -15.78
N HIS A 228 11.20 8.03 -16.84
CA HIS A 228 11.86 8.96 -17.76
C HIS A 228 12.31 10.25 -17.05
N ILE A 229 11.61 10.74 -16.02
CA ILE A 229 12.06 11.90 -15.25
C ILE A 229 13.32 11.53 -14.45
N VAL A 230 13.39 10.33 -13.88
CA VAL A 230 14.61 9.81 -13.23
C VAL A 230 15.78 9.78 -14.23
N GLU A 231 15.53 9.30 -15.45
CA GLU A 231 16.53 9.27 -16.52
C GLU A 231 17.01 10.68 -16.91
N ILE A 232 16.10 11.66 -17.04
CA ILE A 232 16.46 13.06 -17.28
C ILE A 232 17.33 13.60 -16.14
N ILE A 233 16.97 13.31 -14.89
CA ILE A 233 17.76 13.73 -13.72
C ILE A 233 19.16 13.12 -13.77
N ALA A 234 19.25 11.81 -14.04
CA ALA A 234 20.51 11.08 -14.03
C ALA A 234 21.41 11.38 -15.24
N SER A 235 20.84 11.73 -16.39
CA SER A 235 21.57 11.97 -17.64
C SER A 235 21.91 13.44 -17.90
N ALA A 236 21.00 14.36 -17.56
CA ALA A 236 21.11 15.77 -17.95
C ALA A 236 21.26 16.74 -16.78
N LEU A 237 20.55 16.55 -15.67
CA LEU A 237 20.55 17.52 -14.56
C LEU A 237 21.65 17.24 -13.53
N ALA A 238 21.88 15.98 -13.20
CA ALA A 238 22.83 15.53 -12.18
C ALA A 238 23.61 14.31 -12.68
N SER A 239 24.33 14.47 -13.79
CA SER A 239 25.16 13.43 -14.39
C SER A 239 26.27 12.98 -13.43
N LYS A 240 26.39 11.66 -13.22
CA LYS A 240 27.38 11.07 -12.29
C LYS A 240 28.31 10.10 -13.02
N ASN A 241 29.62 10.27 -12.85
CA ASN A 241 30.61 9.28 -13.27
C ASN A 241 30.66 8.09 -12.30
N ASP A 242 31.32 6.99 -12.69
CA ASP A 242 31.37 5.76 -11.88
C ASP A 242 31.98 5.96 -10.49
N GLY A 243 32.98 6.84 -10.37
CA GLY A 243 33.57 7.22 -9.09
C GLY A 243 32.59 7.93 -8.16
N GLN A 244 31.81 8.87 -8.71
CA GLN A 244 30.75 9.57 -7.98
C GLN A 244 29.62 8.59 -7.58
N LYS A 245 29.21 7.69 -8.48
CA LYS A 245 28.22 6.65 -8.16
C LYS A 245 28.69 5.77 -6.99
N LEU A 246 29.96 5.38 -6.98
CA LEU A 246 30.55 4.61 -5.87
C LEU A 246 30.57 5.42 -4.56
N ALA A 247 30.93 6.70 -4.61
CA ALA A 247 30.93 7.58 -3.45
C ALA A 247 29.52 7.78 -2.86
N ILE A 248 28.52 7.99 -3.72
CA ILE A 248 27.10 8.12 -3.35
C ILE A 248 26.59 6.81 -2.74
N ARG A 249 26.97 5.66 -3.30
CA ARG A 249 26.69 4.34 -2.68
C ARG A 249 27.30 4.23 -1.29
N GLY A 250 28.48 4.81 -1.08
CA GLY A 250 29.11 4.95 0.23
C GLY A 250 28.26 5.78 1.21
N ILE A 251 27.68 6.90 0.77
CA ILE A 251 26.75 7.73 1.55
C ILE A 251 25.51 6.92 1.93
N LEU A 252 24.88 6.25 0.96
CA LEU A 252 23.72 5.39 1.20
C LEU A 252 24.02 4.31 2.26
N ASN A 253 25.19 3.68 2.18
CA ASN A 253 25.60 2.67 3.15
C ASN A 253 25.79 3.27 4.55
N ARG A 254 26.31 4.51 4.67
CA ARG A 254 26.40 5.22 5.96
C ARG A 254 25.00 5.58 6.49
N LEU A 255 24.11 6.07 5.64
CA LEU A 255 22.73 6.38 6.02
C LEU A 255 22.00 5.12 6.50
N ARG A 256 22.10 4.00 5.78
CA ARG A 256 21.50 2.71 6.20
C ARG A 256 22.05 2.16 7.51
N LYS A 257 23.28 2.51 7.91
CA LYS A 257 23.79 2.20 9.26
C LYS A 257 23.06 3.01 10.34
N LYS A 258 22.83 4.30 10.08
CA LYS A 258 22.16 5.22 11.02
C LYS A 258 20.61 5.10 11.00
N LEU A 259 20.06 4.62 9.89
CA LEU A 259 18.64 4.42 9.59
C LEU A 259 18.40 3.01 9.02
N PRO A 260 18.35 1.97 9.87
CA PRO A 260 18.16 0.59 9.42
C PRO A 260 16.92 0.31 8.57
N TYR A 261 15.84 1.08 8.74
CA TYR A 261 14.62 0.94 7.95
C TYR A 261 14.62 1.78 6.67
N PHE A 262 15.77 2.35 6.29
CA PHE A 262 15.91 3.10 5.05
C PHE A 262 15.97 2.17 3.83
N GLY A 263 14.80 1.85 3.29
CA GLY A 263 14.54 0.79 2.30
C GLY A 263 14.69 1.17 0.83
N THR A 264 15.15 2.38 0.52
CA THR A 264 15.30 2.88 -0.85
C THR A 264 16.25 2.01 -1.68
N LYS A 265 15.87 1.61 -2.90
CA LYS A 265 16.76 0.91 -3.86
C LYS A 265 18.03 1.72 -4.14
N ALA A 266 19.17 1.05 -4.25
CA ALA A 266 20.46 1.74 -4.34
C ALA A 266 20.59 2.54 -5.65
N GLU A 267 20.07 1.97 -6.73
CA GLU A 267 20.03 2.54 -8.07
C GLU A 267 19.22 3.84 -8.06
N ASN A 268 17.96 3.78 -7.59
CA ASN A 268 17.10 4.96 -7.46
C ASN A 268 17.74 6.06 -6.60
N PHE A 269 18.39 5.70 -5.49
CA PHE A 269 19.07 6.67 -4.64
C PHE A 269 20.24 7.34 -5.37
N ILE A 270 21.04 6.57 -6.11
CA ILE A 270 22.19 7.08 -6.87
C ILE A 270 21.71 8.00 -8.00
N ASP A 271 20.71 7.57 -8.75
CA ASP A 271 20.21 8.30 -9.93
C ASP A 271 19.56 9.63 -9.51
N LEU A 272 18.81 9.65 -8.42
CA LEU A 272 18.14 10.85 -7.91
C LEU A 272 19.03 11.77 -7.07
N TYR A 273 20.17 11.31 -6.55
CA TYR A 273 21.05 12.11 -5.69
C TYR A 273 21.39 13.48 -6.34
N PRO A 274 21.29 14.60 -5.59
CA PRO A 274 21.12 14.72 -4.13
C PRO A 274 19.65 14.73 -3.63
N ILE A 275 18.69 14.38 -4.47
CA ILE A 275 17.27 14.38 -4.11
C ILE A 275 16.88 13.09 -3.42
N HIS A 276 16.25 13.20 -2.26
CA HIS A 276 15.71 12.05 -1.56
C HIS A 276 14.55 11.42 -2.35
N PRO A 277 14.47 10.09 -2.52
CA PRO A 277 13.41 9.50 -3.35
C PRO A 277 11.98 9.80 -2.89
N ASP A 278 11.72 9.86 -1.58
CA ASP A 278 10.40 10.30 -1.08
C ASP A 278 10.03 11.72 -1.53
N VAL A 279 11.00 12.63 -1.69
CA VAL A 279 10.76 13.97 -2.25
C VAL A 279 10.34 13.83 -3.71
N PHE A 280 11.08 13.05 -4.50
CA PHE A 280 10.77 12.81 -5.91
C PHE A 280 9.35 12.28 -6.11
N TYR A 281 8.95 11.24 -5.39
CA TYR A 281 7.59 10.70 -5.47
C TYR A 281 6.52 11.71 -5.03
N SER A 282 6.86 12.60 -4.10
CA SER A 282 5.95 13.65 -3.63
C SER A 282 5.72 14.78 -4.64
N LEU A 283 6.64 15.00 -5.59
CA LEU A 283 6.52 16.08 -6.60
C LEU A 283 5.31 15.92 -7.51
N PHE A 284 4.94 14.67 -7.82
CA PHE A 284 3.82 14.39 -8.73
C PHE A 284 2.47 14.57 -8.04
N ARG A 285 2.39 14.29 -6.74
CA ARG A 285 1.22 14.62 -5.91
C ARG A 285 1.01 16.13 -5.82
N LEU A 286 2.09 16.91 -5.75
CA LEU A 286 1.96 18.37 -5.66
C LEU A 286 1.27 19.02 -6.86
N ARG A 287 1.31 18.40 -8.04
CA ARG A 287 0.70 18.98 -9.23
C ARG A 287 -0.83 18.89 -9.22
N SER A 288 -1.42 17.99 -8.41
CA SER A 288 -2.87 18.03 -8.15
C SER A 288 -3.25 19.18 -7.22
N LEU A 289 -2.41 19.49 -6.22
CA LEU A 289 -2.63 20.54 -5.24
C LEU A 289 -2.32 21.94 -5.80
N LEU A 290 -1.24 22.06 -6.58
CA LEU A 290 -0.72 23.29 -7.17
C LEU A 290 -0.53 23.08 -8.69
N PRO A 291 -1.53 23.41 -9.53
CA PRO A 291 -1.49 23.14 -10.97
C PRO A 291 -0.32 23.78 -11.73
N GLY A 292 0.22 24.89 -11.20
CA GLY A 292 1.39 25.59 -11.75
C GLY A 292 2.74 25.00 -11.35
N PHE A 293 2.77 24.00 -10.45
CA PHE A 293 4.01 23.38 -9.98
C PHE A 293 4.68 22.54 -11.09
N SER A 294 5.99 22.71 -11.24
CA SER A 294 6.81 21.96 -12.20
C SER A 294 7.86 21.11 -11.46
N PRO A 295 7.73 19.76 -11.49
CA PRO A 295 8.69 18.86 -10.84
C PRO A 295 10.13 19.08 -11.30
N LEU A 296 10.38 19.18 -12.61
CA LEU A 296 11.74 19.37 -13.15
C LEU A 296 12.34 20.72 -12.75
N ARG A 297 11.54 21.79 -12.74
CA ARG A 297 12.03 23.11 -12.30
C ARG A 297 12.38 23.12 -10.82
N PHE A 298 11.59 22.43 -9.99
CA PHE A 298 11.91 22.24 -8.58
C PHE A 298 13.21 21.45 -8.44
N VAL A 299 13.34 20.32 -9.14
CA VAL A 299 14.53 19.45 -9.09
C VAL A 299 15.78 20.23 -9.47
N GLN A 300 15.75 20.98 -10.58
CA GLN A 300 16.87 21.82 -11.00
C GLN A 300 17.26 22.84 -9.93
N GLY A 301 16.29 23.62 -9.42
CA GLY A 301 16.55 24.59 -8.37
C GLY A 301 17.01 23.98 -7.04
N ALA A 302 16.61 22.73 -6.75
CA ALA A 302 17.04 21.99 -5.57
C ALA A 302 18.47 21.46 -5.72
N ILE A 303 18.84 20.96 -6.90
CA ILE A 303 20.22 20.55 -7.23
C ILE A 303 21.16 21.76 -7.12
N ASP A 304 20.77 22.90 -7.71
CA ASP A 304 21.55 24.14 -7.65
C ASP A 304 21.75 24.61 -6.21
N ALA A 305 20.70 24.52 -5.38
CA ALA A 305 20.76 24.89 -3.97
C ALA A 305 21.65 23.97 -3.12
N MET A 306 21.80 22.69 -3.50
CA MET A 306 22.69 21.74 -2.84
C MET A 306 24.14 21.84 -3.34
N SER A 307 24.40 22.65 -4.37
CA SER A 307 25.74 22.86 -4.89
C SER A 307 26.60 23.56 -3.82
N GLY A 308 27.62 22.86 -3.31
CA GLY A 308 28.52 23.35 -2.27
C GLY A 308 28.15 22.95 -0.83
N GLU A 309 27.01 22.30 -0.62
CA GLU A 309 26.67 21.69 0.67
C GLU A 309 27.43 20.38 0.90
N PRO A 310 27.56 19.90 2.16
CA PRO A 310 28.14 18.59 2.45
C PRO A 310 27.38 17.46 1.74
N ALA A 311 28.10 16.44 1.26
CA ALA A 311 27.51 15.36 0.45
C ALA A 311 26.44 14.54 1.20
N GLU A 312 26.50 14.49 2.53
CA GLU A 312 25.47 13.84 3.35
C GLU A 312 24.16 14.64 3.47
N ARG A 313 24.14 15.92 3.04
CA ARG A 313 22.95 16.76 3.06
C ARG A 313 22.16 16.57 1.77
N LEU A 314 21.03 15.87 1.87
CA LEU A 314 20.12 15.66 0.74
C LEU A 314 18.96 16.66 0.78
N VAL A 315 18.29 16.80 -0.36
CA VAL A 315 16.99 17.46 -0.45
C VAL A 315 15.93 16.53 0.15
N THR A 316 15.38 16.90 1.29
CA THR A 316 14.35 16.17 2.05
C THR A 316 12.99 16.88 2.03
N LEU A 317 11.95 16.28 2.60
CA LEU A 317 10.57 16.81 2.53
C LEU A 317 10.41 18.20 3.17
N ASP A 318 11.22 18.56 4.15
CA ASP A 318 11.22 19.90 4.74
C ASP A 318 11.65 20.97 3.74
N PHE A 319 12.67 20.69 2.92
CA PHE A 319 13.12 21.60 1.86
C PHE A 319 12.02 21.78 0.80
N LEU A 320 11.34 20.69 0.44
CA LEU A 320 10.20 20.74 -0.47
C LEU A 320 9.09 21.63 0.10
N PHE A 321 8.71 21.42 1.37
CA PHE A 321 7.67 22.19 2.04
C PHE A 321 7.99 23.69 2.09
N ASP A 322 9.23 24.07 2.43
CA ASP A 322 9.66 25.46 2.48
C ASP A 322 9.52 26.18 1.13
N ARG A 323 9.64 25.47 0.01
CA ARG A 323 9.53 26.04 -1.34
C ARG A 323 8.09 26.24 -1.80
N ILE A 324 7.14 25.53 -1.22
CA ILE A 324 5.74 25.53 -1.68
C ILE A 324 4.78 26.18 -0.68
N VAL A 325 5.20 26.40 0.57
CA VAL A 325 4.30 26.85 1.64
C VAL A 325 3.61 28.17 1.29
N ASP A 326 4.29 29.08 0.61
CA ASP A 326 3.71 30.37 0.21
C ASP A 326 2.71 30.22 -0.94
N ASP A 327 2.96 29.32 -1.89
CA ASP A 327 2.00 28.97 -2.94
C ASP A 327 0.75 28.28 -2.35
N LEU A 328 0.95 27.42 -1.35
CA LEU A 328 -0.14 26.77 -0.60
C LEU A 328 -0.97 27.81 0.15
N ARG A 329 -0.34 28.81 0.78
CA ARG A 329 -1.04 29.93 1.44
C ARG A 329 -1.85 30.75 0.42
N ALA A 330 -1.25 31.07 -0.73
CA ALA A 330 -1.91 31.84 -1.79
C ALA A 330 -3.16 31.13 -2.34
N SER A 331 -3.19 29.80 -2.31
CA SER A 331 -4.35 29.02 -2.74
C SER A 331 -5.59 29.18 -1.85
N GLY A 332 -5.42 29.58 -0.59
CA GLY A 332 -6.48 29.71 0.42
C GLY A 332 -7.10 28.39 0.92
N LYS A 333 -6.93 27.28 0.19
CA LYS A 333 -7.56 25.97 0.48
C LYS A 333 -7.12 25.35 1.81
N TYR A 334 -5.85 25.49 2.17
CA TYR A 334 -5.23 24.80 3.32
C TYR A 334 -4.99 25.71 4.53
N THR A 335 -5.75 26.82 4.62
CA THR A 335 -5.52 27.88 5.63
C THR A 335 -5.55 27.33 7.06
N SER A 336 -6.46 26.39 7.35
CA SER A 336 -6.61 25.75 8.66
C SER A 336 -5.40 24.90 9.08
N LEU A 337 -4.93 24.03 8.19
CA LEU A 337 -3.76 23.18 8.43
C LEU A 337 -2.49 24.01 8.56
N LEU A 338 -2.33 25.03 7.72
CA LEU A 338 -1.19 25.95 7.78
C LEU A 338 -1.22 26.80 9.06
N TYR A 339 -2.42 27.18 9.53
CA TYR A 339 -2.58 27.82 10.84
C TYR A 339 -2.12 26.89 11.97
N ALA A 340 -2.56 25.62 11.98
CA ALA A 340 -2.11 24.64 12.99
C ALA A 340 -0.58 24.47 12.98
N TYR A 341 0.03 24.39 11.79
CA TYR A 341 1.48 24.40 11.61
C TYR A 341 2.14 25.64 12.23
N ASP A 342 1.68 26.84 11.88
CA ASP A 342 2.26 28.10 12.36
C ASP A 342 2.16 28.22 13.89
N ARG A 343 1.05 27.74 14.49
CA ARG A 343 0.87 27.73 15.94
C ARG A 343 1.80 26.74 16.64
N LEU A 344 1.97 25.53 16.12
CA LEU A 344 2.95 24.57 16.66
C LEU A 344 4.38 25.12 16.56
N GLN A 345 4.71 25.74 15.43
CA GLN A 345 6.01 26.35 15.16
C GLN A 345 6.32 27.51 16.13
N GLN A 346 5.33 28.36 16.42
CA GLN A 346 5.52 29.57 17.25
C GLN A 346 5.35 29.31 18.75
N GLU A 347 4.42 28.44 19.15
CA GLU A 347 4.00 28.30 20.55
C GLU A 347 4.49 27.05 21.23
N ILE A 348 4.90 26.01 20.48
CA ILE A 348 5.30 24.73 21.08
C ILE A 348 6.79 24.47 20.88
N VAL A 349 7.29 24.59 19.64
CA VAL A 349 8.69 24.31 19.31
C VAL A 349 9.68 25.09 20.20
N PRO A 350 9.50 26.41 20.47
CA PRO A 350 10.44 27.16 21.32
C PRO A 350 10.50 26.68 22.77
N PHE A 351 9.47 25.97 23.26
CA PHE A 351 9.40 25.42 24.62
C PHE A 351 9.88 23.97 24.72
N LEU A 352 10.37 23.38 23.63
CA LEU A 352 11.10 22.12 23.65
C LEU A 352 12.55 22.35 24.08
N LYS A 353 13.23 21.29 24.53
CA LYS A 353 14.66 21.36 24.89
C LYS A 353 15.49 21.84 23.69
N PRO A 354 16.46 22.76 23.85
CA PRO A 354 17.24 23.31 22.74
C PRO A 354 17.85 22.26 21.79
N ALA A 355 18.30 21.12 22.35
CA ALA A 355 18.91 20.02 21.60
C ALA A 355 17.97 19.31 20.60
N VAL A 356 16.65 19.48 20.72
CA VAL A 356 15.65 18.82 19.86
C VAL A 356 14.86 19.79 18.97
N GLN A 357 14.96 21.10 19.19
CA GLN A 357 14.14 22.10 18.49
C GLN A 357 14.28 22.05 16.97
N ALA A 358 15.52 21.98 16.45
CA ALA A 358 15.76 21.90 15.01
C ALA A 358 15.12 20.63 14.39
N ARG A 359 15.24 19.48 15.06
CA ARG A 359 14.63 18.23 14.60
C ARG A 359 13.10 18.27 14.68
N ALA A 360 12.56 18.90 15.72
CA ALA A 360 11.12 19.12 15.85
C ALA A 360 10.56 19.98 14.71
N GLN A 361 11.29 21.01 14.28
CA GLN A 361 10.90 21.84 13.12
C GLN A 361 10.88 21.02 11.82
N LEU A 362 11.91 20.20 11.57
CA LEU A 362 11.95 19.32 10.40
C LEU A 362 10.75 18.36 10.39
N LEU A 363 10.48 17.72 11.53
CA LEU A 363 9.35 16.81 11.71
C LEU A 363 8.02 17.50 11.46
N LEU A 364 7.85 18.71 12.01
CA LEU A 364 6.62 19.47 11.86
C LEU A 364 6.36 19.86 10.40
N LYS A 365 7.39 20.25 9.65
CA LYS A 365 7.29 20.51 8.20
C LYS A 365 6.89 19.24 7.42
N GLY A 366 7.52 18.10 7.73
CA GLY A 366 7.16 16.83 7.11
C GLY A 366 5.71 16.42 7.41
N ILE A 367 5.25 16.57 8.65
CA ILE A 367 3.85 16.31 9.04
C ILE A 367 2.90 17.27 8.32
N ALA A 368 3.22 18.57 8.25
CA ALA A 368 2.39 19.55 7.56
C ALA A 368 2.23 19.21 6.08
N PHE A 369 3.35 18.95 5.39
CA PHE A 369 3.36 18.53 3.99
C PHE A 369 2.50 17.30 3.75
N LEU A 370 2.72 16.23 4.52
CA LEU A 370 2.02 14.95 4.33
C LEU A 370 0.55 15.00 4.77
N SER A 371 0.20 15.88 5.72
CA SER A 371 -1.19 16.16 6.09
C SER A 371 -1.94 16.86 4.96
N ILE A 372 -1.30 17.82 4.29
CA ILE A 372 -1.88 18.53 3.14
C ILE A 372 -2.02 17.63 1.91
N CYS A 373 -1.12 16.66 1.74
CA CYS A 373 -1.17 15.71 0.62
C CYS A 373 -2.20 14.57 0.80
N GLU A 374 -3.02 14.60 1.86
CA GLU A 374 -4.12 13.65 2.16
C GLU A 374 -3.75 12.15 2.06
N SER A 375 -2.48 11.80 2.24
CA SER A 375 -2.07 10.42 2.44
C SER A 375 -2.36 9.96 3.86
N GLN A 376 -2.37 8.63 4.07
CA GLN A 376 -2.38 8.04 5.41
C GLN A 376 -1.39 8.78 6.33
N PRO A 377 -1.75 9.02 7.60
CA PRO A 377 -0.91 9.83 8.47
C PRO A 377 0.48 9.18 8.59
N PRO A 378 1.57 9.94 8.43
CA PRO A 378 2.90 9.35 8.34
C PRO A 378 3.34 8.78 9.70
N SER A 379 3.88 7.56 9.66
CA SER A 379 4.43 6.91 10.86
C SER A 379 5.74 7.57 11.30
N VAL A 380 6.12 7.36 12.56
CA VAL A 380 7.46 7.75 13.08
C VAL A 380 8.55 7.27 12.11
N ARG A 381 8.48 6.02 11.66
CA ARG A 381 9.45 5.41 10.74
C ARG A 381 9.52 6.13 9.40
N ALA A 382 8.36 6.44 8.81
CA ALA A 382 8.28 7.17 7.55
C ALA A 382 8.91 8.56 7.70
N LEU A 383 8.50 9.34 8.71
CA LEU A 383 9.04 10.68 8.97
C LEU A 383 10.55 10.67 9.21
N THR A 384 11.06 9.75 10.03
CA THR A 384 12.49 9.64 10.32
C THR A 384 13.29 9.40 9.04
N ASN A 385 12.80 8.51 8.17
CA ASN A 385 13.46 8.18 6.91
C ASN A 385 13.39 9.33 5.90
N SER A 386 12.20 9.87 5.63
CA SER A 386 11.97 10.91 4.61
C SER A 386 12.66 12.24 4.92
N LEU A 387 12.96 12.49 6.21
CA LEU A 387 13.66 13.69 6.69
C LEU A 387 15.12 13.41 7.10
N LEU A 388 15.60 12.18 6.90
CA LEU A 388 16.96 11.75 7.28
C LEU A 388 17.34 12.12 8.73
N ILE A 389 16.42 11.93 9.67
CA ILE A 389 16.65 12.29 11.07
C ILE A 389 17.40 11.15 11.76
N TYR A 390 18.68 11.37 12.05
CA TYR A 390 19.49 10.39 12.77
C TYR A 390 20.31 11.01 13.90
N HIS A 391 20.71 10.14 14.83
CA HIS A 391 21.70 10.44 15.85
C HIS A 391 23.07 9.92 15.41
N ASP A 392 24.16 10.55 15.84
CA ASP A 392 25.53 10.08 15.55
C ASP A 392 25.97 8.86 16.39
N ALA A 393 25.04 8.27 17.15
CA ALA A 393 25.28 7.04 17.89
C ALA A 393 24.68 5.88 17.10
N ASP A 394 25.47 4.83 16.89
CA ASP A 394 25.35 3.88 15.76
C ASP A 394 24.22 2.84 15.84
N PHE A 395 23.19 2.99 16.69
CA PHE A 395 22.45 1.79 17.09
C PHE A 395 20.95 1.94 17.45
N LEU A 396 20.12 2.58 16.61
CA LEU A 396 18.66 2.81 16.84
C LEU A 396 18.22 3.97 17.78
N PRO A 397 19.05 4.91 18.27
CA PRO A 397 18.50 6.10 18.91
C PRO A 397 17.68 6.96 17.95
N SER A 398 17.89 6.88 16.62
CA SER A 398 17.22 7.72 15.63
C SER A 398 15.69 7.65 15.69
N TYR A 399 15.10 6.46 15.53
CA TYR A 399 13.63 6.28 15.56
C TYR A 399 13.04 6.53 16.94
N SER A 400 13.72 6.09 18.00
CA SER A 400 13.30 6.32 19.38
C SER A 400 13.36 7.80 19.77
N MET A 401 14.38 8.52 19.32
CA MET A 401 14.50 9.96 19.47
C MET A 401 13.40 10.68 18.70
N THR A 402 13.14 10.31 17.43
CA THR A 402 12.03 10.88 16.67
C THR A 402 10.70 10.64 17.38
N SER A 403 10.44 9.42 17.85
CA SER A 403 9.24 9.08 18.62
C SER A 403 9.12 9.96 19.86
N ALA A 404 10.19 10.12 20.64
CA ALA A 404 10.19 10.98 21.83
C ALA A 404 9.89 12.44 21.52
N ILE A 405 10.47 13.00 20.44
CA ILE A 405 10.21 14.38 20.01
C ILE A 405 8.75 14.55 19.60
N LEU A 406 8.21 13.60 18.82
CA LEU A 406 6.83 13.63 18.35
C LEU A 406 5.82 13.47 19.50
N MET A 407 6.12 12.62 20.49
CA MET A 407 5.32 12.52 21.72
C MET A 407 5.34 13.81 22.53
N GLU A 408 6.48 14.50 22.61
CA GLU A 408 6.56 15.79 23.31
C GLU A 408 5.78 16.90 22.58
N LEU A 409 5.83 16.90 21.24
CA LEU A 409 5.02 17.78 20.38
C LEU A 409 3.51 17.52 20.54
N GLU A 410 3.10 16.25 20.56
CA GLU A 410 1.71 15.83 20.81
C GLU A 410 1.24 16.26 22.20
N GLN A 411 2.04 15.97 23.25
CA GLN A 411 1.66 16.28 24.63
C GLN A 411 1.48 17.78 24.87
N LYS A 412 2.34 18.61 24.28
CA LYS A 412 2.29 20.08 24.44
C LYS A 412 1.36 20.74 23.42
N GLY A 413 1.20 20.15 22.24
CA GLY A 413 0.53 20.71 21.07
C GLY A 413 -0.73 19.98 20.63
N GLY A 414 -1.31 19.11 21.46
CA GLY A 414 -2.45 18.24 21.12
C GLY A 414 -3.74 18.93 20.65
N LYS A 415 -3.80 20.27 20.72
CA LYS A 415 -4.86 21.09 20.09
C LYS A 415 -4.70 21.23 18.57
N TYR A 416 -3.51 20.94 18.04
CA TYR A 416 -3.11 21.16 16.66
C TYR A 416 -2.54 19.90 16.00
N LEU A 417 -2.22 18.85 16.78
CA LEU A 417 -1.57 17.63 16.32
C LEU A 417 -2.26 16.41 16.95
N VAL A 418 -2.64 15.42 16.13
CA VAL A 418 -3.19 14.12 16.57
C VAL A 418 -2.21 13.00 16.22
N ALA A 419 -2.20 11.98 17.08
CA ALA A 419 -1.47 10.74 16.86
C ALA A 419 -2.41 9.51 16.91
N GLU A 420 -2.19 8.54 16.03
CA GLU A 420 -2.90 7.26 15.97
C GLU A 420 -1.91 6.09 16.06
N GLY A 421 -2.26 5.00 16.74
CA GLY A 421 -1.42 3.79 16.86
C GLY A 421 -0.43 3.78 18.04
N GLU A 422 0.46 2.78 18.07
CA GLU A 422 1.40 2.54 19.16
C GLU A 422 2.89 2.63 18.76
N LYS A 423 3.72 3.14 19.67
CA LYS A 423 5.20 3.16 19.57
C LYS A 423 5.73 3.70 18.23
N GLN A 424 6.48 2.89 17.47
CA GLN A 424 7.11 3.30 16.20
C GLN A 424 6.15 3.29 15.01
N ASP A 425 4.97 2.68 15.18
CA ASP A 425 3.90 2.68 14.19
C ASP A 425 2.89 3.81 14.46
N ARG A 426 3.15 4.65 15.47
CA ARG A 426 2.41 5.90 15.69
C ARG A 426 2.48 6.80 14.48
N ARG A 427 1.31 7.28 14.06
CA ARG A 427 1.10 8.13 12.89
C ARG A 427 0.63 9.50 13.31
N TYR A 428 1.14 10.56 12.69
CA TYR A 428 0.91 11.94 13.14
C TYR A 428 0.26 12.80 12.05
N ARG A 429 -0.74 13.62 12.40
CA ARG A 429 -1.44 14.52 11.46
C ARG A 429 -1.80 15.86 12.11
N LEU A 430 -1.79 16.94 11.33
CA LEU A 430 -2.30 18.25 11.77
C LEU A 430 -3.83 18.26 11.85
N LEU A 431 -4.36 19.00 12.83
CA LEU A 431 -5.79 19.21 13.00
C LEU A 431 -6.28 20.42 12.22
N ASP A 432 -7.37 20.23 11.48
CA ASP A 432 -8.10 21.32 10.84
C ASP A 432 -9.00 22.04 11.88
N SER A 433 -8.68 23.29 12.19
CA SER A 433 -9.45 24.11 13.15
C SER A 433 -10.84 24.55 12.66
N SER A 434 -11.08 24.57 11.35
CA SER A 434 -12.41 24.81 10.74
C SER A 434 -13.31 23.58 10.83
N ASN A 435 -12.73 22.40 11.01
CA ASN A 435 -13.44 21.13 11.02
C ASN A 435 -13.58 20.53 12.43
N ARG A 436 -13.92 21.37 13.43
CA ARG A 436 -14.36 20.90 14.76
C ARG A 436 -15.63 20.00 14.71
N LEU A 437 -16.27 19.89 13.55
CA LEU A 437 -17.47 19.09 13.29
C LEU A 437 -17.23 17.90 12.33
N GLY A 438 -15.98 17.59 11.96
CA GLY A 438 -15.74 16.67 10.83
C GLY A 438 -14.98 15.38 11.11
N PHE A 439 -14.18 15.27 12.18
CA PHE A 439 -13.43 14.04 12.46
C PHE A 439 -13.27 13.83 13.97
N PRO A 440 -13.79 12.73 14.55
CA PRO A 440 -13.67 12.49 15.98
C PRO A 440 -12.23 12.09 16.33
N THR A 441 -11.72 12.53 17.49
CA THR A 441 -10.43 12.03 17.99
C THR A 441 -10.53 10.53 18.25
N VAL A 442 -9.43 9.77 18.28
CA VAL A 442 -9.46 8.31 18.59
C VAL A 442 -10.21 7.99 19.90
N ARG A 443 -10.20 8.91 20.86
CA ARG A 443 -10.95 8.77 22.12
C ARG A 443 -12.44 9.06 21.95
N ASP A 444 -12.79 10.00 21.07
CA ASP A 444 -14.16 10.27 20.65
C ASP A 444 -14.67 9.24 19.62
N LEU A 445 -13.79 8.56 18.87
CA LEU A 445 -14.11 7.45 17.97
C LEU A 445 -14.38 6.19 18.77
N LEU A 446 -13.58 5.89 19.80
CA LEU A 446 -13.84 4.76 20.68
C LEU A 446 -15.08 5.00 21.55
N ALA A 447 -15.30 6.24 22.02
CA ALA A 447 -16.53 6.60 22.71
C ALA A 447 -17.76 6.64 21.78
N ASN A 448 -17.64 7.20 20.57
CA ASN A 448 -18.72 7.21 19.57
C ASN A 448 -18.95 5.84 18.93
N GLU A 449 -17.97 4.94 18.82
CA GLU A 449 -18.21 3.60 18.27
C GLU A 449 -19.00 2.75 19.25
N ASP A 450 -18.65 2.78 20.54
CA ASP A 450 -19.43 2.12 21.58
C ASP A 450 -20.84 2.73 21.67
N GLU A 451 -20.98 4.05 21.57
CA GLU A 451 -22.26 4.75 21.62
C GLU A 451 -23.10 4.53 20.36
N PHE A 452 -22.50 4.64 19.17
CA PHE A 452 -23.15 4.36 17.88
C PHE A 452 -23.60 2.91 17.80
N ALA A 453 -22.76 1.96 18.21
CA ALA A 453 -23.11 0.55 18.17
C ALA A 453 -24.21 0.21 19.19
N LEU A 454 -24.40 1.01 20.25
CA LEU A 454 -25.54 0.89 21.18
C LEU A 454 -26.83 1.52 20.61
N GLN A 455 -26.72 2.64 19.91
CA GLN A 455 -27.87 3.45 19.49
C GLN A 455 -28.40 3.10 18.09
N PHE A 456 -27.54 2.63 17.20
CA PHE A 456 -27.93 2.27 15.83
C PHE A 456 -28.98 1.16 15.76
N PRO A 457 -28.91 0.07 16.54
CA PRO A 457 -29.97 -0.94 16.58
C PRO A 457 -31.35 -0.36 16.93
N LEU A 458 -31.41 0.69 17.77
CA LEU A 458 -32.66 1.36 18.15
C LEU A 458 -33.26 2.19 17.01
N LEU A 459 -32.43 2.77 16.15
CA LEU A 459 -32.88 3.47 14.95
C LEU A 459 -33.48 2.51 13.93
N VAL A 460 -32.80 1.38 13.67
CA VAL A 460 -33.31 0.32 12.78
C VAL A 460 -34.63 -0.23 13.31
N TYR A 461 -34.69 -0.48 14.62
CA TYR A 461 -35.90 -0.95 15.29
C TYR A 461 -37.09 -0.01 15.12
N GLU A 462 -36.89 1.28 15.39
CA GLU A 462 -37.95 2.28 15.28
C GLU A 462 -38.46 2.46 13.86
N TRP A 463 -37.56 2.41 12.89
CA TRP A 463 -37.90 2.45 11.47
C TRP A 463 -38.71 1.21 11.08
N LEU A 464 -38.27 0.01 11.46
CA LEU A 464 -39.00 -1.24 11.19
C LEU A 464 -40.38 -1.24 11.81
N HIS A 465 -40.55 -0.69 13.02
CA HIS A 465 -41.88 -0.54 13.64
C HIS A 465 -42.78 0.44 12.86
N SER A 466 -42.23 1.50 12.26
CA SER A 466 -43.06 2.36 11.38
C SER A 466 -43.49 1.65 10.10
N GLU A 467 -42.66 0.76 9.56
CA GLU A 467 -42.97 0.01 8.33
C GLU A 467 -43.85 -1.24 8.59
N ILE A 468 -43.70 -1.86 9.76
CA ILE A 468 -44.38 -3.10 10.18
C ILE A 468 -44.91 -2.92 11.63
N PRO A 469 -46.06 -2.24 11.80
CA PRO A 469 -46.58 -1.89 13.14
C PRO A 469 -46.97 -3.07 14.03
N ASP A 470 -47.20 -4.26 13.44
CA ASP A 470 -47.62 -5.46 14.16
C ASP A 470 -46.48 -6.13 14.96
N TRP A 471 -45.22 -5.72 14.72
CA TRP A 471 -44.04 -6.23 15.41
C TRP A 471 -43.66 -5.30 16.57
N ASN A 472 -44.01 -5.68 17.80
CA ASN A 472 -43.82 -4.86 19.00
C ASN A 472 -43.04 -5.59 20.12
N PRO A 473 -41.71 -5.72 20.02
CA PRO A 473 -40.86 -6.23 21.10
C PRO A 473 -40.67 -5.23 22.25
N ASP A 474 -40.28 -5.76 23.41
CA ASP A 474 -40.09 -5.00 24.65
C ASP A 474 -38.99 -3.93 24.49
N THR A 475 -39.37 -2.65 24.64
CA THR A 475 -38.52 -1.48 24.40
C THR A 475 -37.73 -1.04 25.63
N THR A 476 -37.76 -1.81 26.73
CA THR A 476 -36.96 -1.47 27.90
C THR A 476 -35.47 -1.64 27.62
N ALA A 477 -34.64 -0.67 28.06
CA ALA A 477 -33.18 -0.72 27.90
C ALA A 477 -32.53 -2.01 28.47
N ARG A 478 -33.25 -2.71 29.36
CA ARG A 478 -32.86 -4.01 29.92
C ARG A 478 -33.20 -5.18 28.97
N ALA A 479 -34.30 -5.14 28.24
CA ALA A 479 -34.64 -6.12 27.22
C ALA A 479 -33.75 -5.97 25.98
N LEU A 480 -33.45 -4.75 25.56
CA LEU A 480 -32.52 -4.44 24.45
C LEU A 480 -31.08 -4.90 24.71
N ARG A 481 -30.65 -4.98 25.97
CA ARG A 481 -29.34 -5.55 26.35
C ARG A 481 -29.32 -7.07 26.38
N ASN A 482 -30.47 -7.74 26.51
CA ASN A 482 -30.53 -9.16 26.86
C ASN A 482 -31.35 -10.04 25.90
N SER A 483 -32.16 -9.49 24.99
CA SER A 483 -32.91 -10.29 24.01
C SER A 483 -33.07 -9.54 22.68
N GLN A 484 -32.33 -10.02 21.68
CA GLN A 484 -32.31 -9.54 20.29
C GLN A 484 -33.28 -10.30 19.37
N SER A 485 -34.24 -11.01 19.96
CA SER A 485 -35.18 -11.87 19.25
C SER A 485 -36.62 -11.53 19.61
N LEU A 486 -37.48 -11.41 18.61
CA LEU A 486 -38.91 -11.19 18.73
C LEU A 486 -39.67 -12.44 18.26
N VAL A 487 -40.59 -12.95 19.08
CA VAL A 487 -41.53 -13.99 18.66
C VAL A 487 -42.86 -13.35 18.30
N SER A 488 -43.20 -13.36 17.02
CA SER A 488 -44.36 -12.63 16.48
C SER A 488 -45.05 -13.43 15.37
N PRO A 489 -46.36 -13.31 15.17
CA PRO A 489 -46.99 -13.81 13.95
C PRO A 489 -46.50 -13.03 12.72
N ALA A 490 -46.80 -13.56 11.53
CA ALA A 490 -46.60 -12.86 10.28
C ALA A 490 -47.40 -11.53 10.30
N PRO A 491 -46.87 -10.44 9.73
CA PRO A 491 -47.57 -9.15 9.73
C PRO A 491 -49.00 -9.26 9.19
N GLY A 492 -49.97 -8.66 9.87
CA GLY A 492 -51.39 -8.71 9.51
C GLY A 492 -52.19 -9.95 9.96
N GLU A 493 -51.56 -10.99 10.52
CA GLU A 493 -52.24 -12.23 10.95
C GLU A 493 -52.25 -12.43 12.47
N LEU A 494 -53.20 -11.79 13.17
CA LEU A 494 -53.26 -11.77 14.64
C LEU A 494 -53.47 -13.15 15.32
N ASN A 495 -53.95 -14.16 14.59
CA ASN A 495 -54.28 -15.50 15.12
C ASN A 495 -53.43 -16.64 14.50
N ALA A 496 -52.31 -16.33 13.86
CA ALA A 496 -51.43 -17.30 13.20
C ALA A 496 -50.33 -17.86 14.13
N PRO A 497 -49.73 -19.03 13.78
CA PRO A 497 -48.47 -19.51 14.33
C PRO A 497 -47.40 -18.40 14.41
N ARG A 498 -46.73 -18.30 15.54
CA ARG A 498 -45.69 -17.27 15.75
C ARG A 498 -44.34 -17.80 15.26
N GLY A 499 -43.66 -17.01 14.44
CA GLY A 499 -42.27 -17.26 14.06
C GLY A 499 -41.28 -16.46 14.90
N LEU A 500 -39.99 -16.63 14.59
CA LEU A 500 -38.89 -15.95 15.27
C LEU A 500 -38.27 -14.91 14.35
N VAL A 501 -38.19 -13.65 14.79
CA VAL A 501 -37.42 -12.58 14.16
C VAL A 501 -36.19 -12.32 15.00
N PHE A 502 -34.99 -12.38 14.41
CA PHE A 502 -33.73 -12.16 15.09
C PHE A 502 -33.02 -10.93 14.51
N PHE A 503 -32.64 -9.99 15.37
CA PHE A 503 -31.98 -8.74 15.00
C PHE A 503 -30.51 -8.82 15.37
N LYS A 504 -29.62 -8.84 14.39
CA LYS A 504 -28.19 -8.93 14.68
C LYS A 504 -27.58 -7.56 14.96
N SER A 505 -26.92 -7.43 16.10
CA SER A 505 -26.23 -6.22 16.54
C SER A 505 -24.76 -6.20 16.11
N ILE A 506 -24.18 -5.00 16.06
CA ILE A 506 -22.77 -4.76 15.72
C ILE A 506 -21.83 -5.32 16.81
N PHE A 507 -22.35 -5.60 18.00
CA PHE A 507 -21.61 -6.17 19.14
C PHE A 507 -21.72 -7.69 19.25
N ASP A 508 -22.46 -8.36 18.38
CA ASP A 508 -22.65 -9.79 18.52
C ASP A 508 -21.33 -10.52 18.24
N PRO A 509 -20.96 -11.51 19.07
CA PRO A 509 -19.85 -12.38 18.73
C PRO A 509 -20.10 -13.06 17.39
N ILE A 510 -19.03 -13.39 16.68
CA ILE A 510 -19.09 -14.14 15.43
C ILE A 510 -19.91 -15.41 15.68
N TRP A 511 -20.90 -15.70 14.83
CA TRP A 511 -21.77 -16.86 14.97
C TRP A 511 -20.91 -18.12 15.09
N SER A 512 -21.13 -18.88 16.16
CA SER A 512 -20.52 -20.19 16.31
C SER A 512 -21.37 -21.26 15.61
N PRO A 513 -20.78 -22.39 15.20
CA PRO A 513 -21.56 -23.54 14.72
C PRO A 513 -22.63 -24.00 15.72
N GLU A 514 -22.44 -23.77 17.01
CA GLU A 514 -23.39 -24.11 18.09
C GLU A 514 -24.62 -23.17 18.09
N ASP A 515 -24.44 -21.89 17.78
CA ASP A 515 -25.55 -20.92 17.64
C ASP A 515 -26.46 -21.29 16.46
N LEU A 516 -25.87 -21.81 15.38
CA LEU A 516 -26.57 -22.26 14.19
C LEU A 516 -27.39 -23.54 14.44
N VAL A 517 -26.84 -24.49 15.19
CA VAL A 517 -27.56 -25.71 15.62
C VAL A 517 -28.75 -25.37 16.52
N SER A 518 -28.64 -24.35 17.38
CA SER A 518 -29.75 -23.91 18.23
C SER A 518 -30.97 -23.37 17.45
N LEU A 519 -30.75 -22.81 16.24
CA LEU A 519 -31.81 -22.38 15.33
C LEU A 519 -32.47 -23.57 14.63
N GLU A 520 -31.71 -24.62 14.32
CA GLU A 520 -32.23 -25.88 13.76
C GLU A 520 -33.18 -26.58 14.71
N GLU A 521 -32.89 -26.56 16.02
CA GLU A 521 -33.72 -27.20 17.06
C GLU A 521 -34.93 -26.36 17.51
N SER A 522 -35.09 -25.12 17.02
CA SER A 522 -36.17 -24.24 17.46
C SER A 522 -37.56 -24.71 17.00
N PRO A 523 -38.65 -24.48 17.76
CA PRO A 523 -39.99 -24.98 17.40
C PRO A 523 -40.77 -24.05 16.45
N PHE A 524 -40.14 -23.00 15.90
CA PHE A 524 -40.84 -21.96 15.16
C PHE A 524 -41.02 -22.32 13.67
N PRO A 525 -42.22 -22.10 13.08
CA PRO A 525 -42.50 -22.53 11.71
C PRO A 525 -41.75 -21.73 10.64
N TRP A 526 -41.29 -20.52 10.97
CA TRP A 526 -40.38 -19.72 10.17
C TRP A 526 -39.47 -18.88 11.07
N ILE A 527 -38.29 -18.55 10.54
CA ILE A 527 -37.27 -17.73 11.19
C ILE A 527 -36.85 -16.63 10.22
N LEU A 528 -36.82 -15.38 10.67
CA LEU A 528 -36.35 -14.23 9.90
C LEU A 528 -35.12 -13.62 10.60
N LEU A 529 -33.97 -13.63 9.94
CA LEU A 529 -32.74 -13.01 10.42
C LEU A 529 -32.54 -11.66 9.73
N ILE A 530 -32.49 -10.57 10.48
CA ILE A 530 -32.25 -9.23 9.94
C ILE A 530 -30.80 -8.82 10.27
N LEU A 531 -29.99 -8.63 9.23
CA LEU A 531 -28.57 -8.29 9.35
C LEU A 531 -28.34 -6.78 9.52
N SER A 532 -27.16 -6.41 10.03
CA SER A 532 -26.71 -5.02 10.14
C SER A 532 -25.88 -4.59 8.91
N PRO A 533 -26.09 -3.38 8.34
CA PRO A 533 -25.35 -2.86 7.20
C PRO A 533 -23.88 -2.56 7.50
N PHE A 534 -23.50 -2.49 8.78
CA PHE A 534 -22.13 -2.20 9.22
C PHE A 534 -21.33 -3.46 9.57
N GLU A 535 -21.93 -4.64 9.43
CA GLU A 535 -21.24 -5.88 9.66
C GLU A 535 -20.45 -6.31 8.41
N ARG A 536 -19.32 -7.00 8.59
CA ARG A 536 -18.57 -7.61 7.48
C ARG A 536 -19.23 -8.89 6.96
N PHE A 537 -20.54 -8.85 6.74
CA PHE A 537 -21.32 -10.02 6.34
C PHE A 537 -20.84 -10.64 5.01
N TYR A 538 -20.16 -9.87 4.14
CA TYR A 538 -19.53 -10.38 2.91
C TYR A 538 -18.44 -11.42 3.18
N GLU A 539 -17.76 -11.36 4.34
CA GLU A 539 -16.80 -12.37 4.77
C GLU A 539 -17.49 -13.70 5.15
N PHE A 540 -18.82 -13.68 5.36
CA PHE A 540 -19.64 -14.80 5.85
C PHE A 540 -20.80 -15.18 4.91
N GLU A 541 -20.84 -14.62 3.70
CA GLU A 541 -21.94 -14.83 2.76
C GLU A 541 -22.11 -16.32 2.40
N GLN A 542 -20.99 -17.05 2.32
CA GLN A 542 -21.00 -18.50 2.13
C GLN A 542 -21.63 -19.24 3.32
N ALA A 543 -21.31 -18.85 4.56
CA ALA A 543 -21.87 -19.48 5.76
C ALA A 543 -23.38 -19.21 5.90
N PHE A 544 -23.85 -18.02 5.54
CA PHE A 544 -25.29 -17.72 5.52
C PHE A 544 -26.03 -18.51 4.43
N ARG A 545 -25.41 -18.75 3.27
CA ARG A 545 -25.98 -19.62 2.22
C ARG A 545 -26.00 -21.08 2.63
N GLU A 546 -24.94 -21.57 3.28
CA GLU A 546 -24.88 -22.93 3.82
C GLU A 546 -25.97 -23.12 4.89
N LEU A 547 -26.11 -22.16 5.81
CA LEU A 547 -27.17 -22.15 6.83
C LEU A 547 -28.58 -22.09 6.22
N SER A 548 -28.83 -21.19 5.27
CA SER A 548 -30.15 -21.07 4.63
C SER A 548 -30.46 -22.33 3.82
N SER A 549 -29.47 -23.00 3.24
CA SER A 549 -29.65 -24.28 2.53
C SER A 549 -30.00 -25.45 3.46
N GLY A 550 -29.52 -25.43 4.71
CA GLY A 550 -29.82 -26.44 5.73
C GLY A 550 -31.17 -26.23 6.43
N LEU A 551 -31.63 -24.99 6.53
CA LEU A 551 -32.86 -24.59 7.21
C LEU A 551 -33.90 -24.01 6.23
N SER A 552 -34.75 -24.85 5.66
CA SER A 552 -35.76 -24.45 4.66
C SER A 552 -36.80 -23.43 5.15
N ARG A 553 -36.87 -23.18 6.46
CA ARG A 553 -37.77 -22.23 7.14
C ARG A 553 -37.10 -20.89 7.49
N LEU A 554 -35.83 -20.69 7.13
CA LEU A 554 -35.06 -19.48 7.41
C LEU A 554 -35.09 -18.51 6.23
N ILE A 555 -35.35 -17.23 6.51
CA ILE A 555 -35.13 -16.10 5.61
C ILE A 555 -34.07 -15.20 6.23
N VAL A 556 -33.08 -14.79 5.44
CA VAL A 556 -32.10 -13.78 5.81
C VAL A 556 -32.39 -12.49 5.05
N TRP A 557 -32.61 -11.41 5.78
CA TRP A 557 -32.80 -10.07 5.25
C TRP A 557 -31.49 -9.30 5.28
N HIS A 558 -30.97 -9.06 4.08
CA HIS A 558 -29.66 -8.51 3.83
C HIS A 558 -29.75 -7.05 3.39
N PRO A 559 -29.26 -6.08 4.18
CA PRO A 559 -29.15 -4.69 3.75
C PRO A 559 -27.98 -4.47 2.80
N ASP A 560 -28.00 -3.39 2.02
CA ASP A 560 -26.84 -2.96 1.23
C ASP A 560 -25.77 -2.26 2.10
N ILE A 561 -24.55 -2.13 1.56
CA ILE A 561 -23.45 -1.46 2.25
C ILE A 561 -23.65 0.06 2.16
N PRO A 562 -23.61 0.80 3.29
CA PRO A 562 -23.80 2.24 3.29
C PRO A 562 -22.55 2.93 2.73
N THR A 563 -22.76 4.00 1.99
CA THR A 563 -21.68 4.88 1.54
C THR A 563 -21.02 5.60 2.72
N LEU A 564 -19.85 6.22 2.49
CA LEU A 564 -19.16 7.00 3.54
C LEU A 564 -20.01 8.17 4.06
N ASP A 565 -20.78 8.80 3.18
CA ASP A 565 -21.67 9.92 3.53
C ASP A 565 -22.88 9.43 4.34
N GLU A 566 -23.54 8.35 3.90
CA GLU A 566 -24.64 7.71 4.64
C GLU A 566 -24.18 7.20 6.02
N THR A 567 -22.95 6.67 6.10
CA THR A 567 -22.33 6.24 7.36
C THR A 567 -22.10 7.42 8.30
N GLY A 568 -21.56 8.54 7.79
CA GLY A 568 -21.37 9.76 8.56
C GLY A 568 -22.70 10.34 9.06
N GLN A 569 -23.72 10.36 8.21
CA GLN A 569 -25.05 10.87 8.51
C GLN A 569 -25.77 10.00 9.55
N LEU A 570 -25.76 8.67 9.42
CA LEU A 570 -26.35 7.75 10.39
C LEU A 570 -25.68 7.85 11.76
N ARG A 571 -24.34 8.02 11.80
CA ARG A 571 -23.60 8.25 13.04
C ARG A 571 -24.00 9.55 13.72
N LYS A 572 -24.14 10.63 12.94
CA LYS A 572 -24.61 11.93 13.44
C LYS A 572 -26.03 11.84 14.00
N LEU A 573 -26.95 11.21 13.27
CA LEU A 573 -28.35 11.05 13.68
C LEU A 573 -28.49 10.16 14.93
N ALA A 574 -27.64 9.14 15.08
CA ALA A 574 -27.58 8.31 16.27
C ALA A 574 -27.05 9.06 17.51
N ALA A 575 -26.03 9.90 17.35
CA ALA A 575 -25.50 10.73 18.43
C ALA A 575 -26.50 11.82 18.86
N GLU A 576 -27.15 12.50 17.89
CA GLU A 576 -28.20 13.49 18.15
C GLU A 576 -29.36 12.89 18.94
N ARG A 577 -29.73 11.63 18.66
CA ARG A 577 -30.74 10.88 19.43
C ARG A 577 -30.31 10.66 20.89
N TYR A 578 -29.07 10.24 21.13
CA TYR A 578 -28.56 9.93 22.47
C TYR A 578 -28.51 11.17 23.37
N ASP A 579 -28.00 12.28 22.85
CA ASP A 579 -27.92 13.57 23.56
C ASP A 579 -29.30 14.09 23.98
N LEU A 580 -30.33 13.82 23.18
CA LEU A 580 -31.71 14.22 23.43
C LEU A 580 -32.45 13.28 24.40
N GLU A 581 -32.11 11.99 24.45
CA GLU A 581 -32.68 11.02 25.42
C GLU A 581 -32.12 11.21 26.85
N LEU A 582 -30.82 11.50 26.99
CA LEU A 582 -30.16 11.73 28.29
C LEU A 582 -30.61 13.02 28.98
N ASN A 583 -30.99 14.04 28.21
CA ASN A 583 -31.38 15.36 28.71
C ASN A 583 -32.89 15.58 28.78
N ARG A 584 -33.71 14.52 28.70
CA ARG A 584 -35.18 14.60 28.59
C ARG A 584 -35.80 15.46 29.71
N PRO A 585 -36.28 16.70 29.44
CA PRO A 585 -37.06 17.44 30.41
C PRO A 585 -38.45 16.78 30.55
N PRO A 586 -39.11 16.82 31.72
CA PRO A 586 -40.38 16.15 31.95
C PRO A 586 -41.53 16.58 31.02
N LYS A 587 -41.37 17.68 30.26
CA LYS A 587 -42.27 18.12 29.19
C LYS A 587 -41.43 18.68 28.03
N ALA A 588 -41.19 17.86 27.01
CA ALA A 588 -40.54 18.30 25.78
C ALA A 588 -41.34 19.41 25.08
N THR A 589 -40.65 20.45 24.61
CA THR A 589 -41.23 21.55 23.84
C THR A 589 -41.66 21.09 22.43
N SER A 590 -42.53 21.84 21.75
CA SER A 590 -42.99 21.48 20.40
C SER A 590 -41.85 21.45 19.37
N ALA A 591 -40.86 22.33 19.52
CA ALA A 591 -39.69 22.41 18.63
C ALA A 591 -38.74 21.21 18.80
N GLU A 592 -38.56 20.70 20.03
CA GLU A 592 -37.75 19.50 20.27
C GLU A 592 -38.42 18.24 19.72
N LYS A 593 -39.75 18.14 19.80
CA LYS A 593 -40.51 17.05 19.16
C LYS A 593 -40.41 17.09 17.63
N GLU A 594 -40.38 18.29 17.06
CA GLU A 594 -40.25 18.49 15.62
C GLU A 594 -38.84 18.13 15.13
N GLY A 595 -37.79 18.48 15.90
CA GLY A 595 -36.43 18.03 15.65
C GLY A 595 -36.27 16.50 15.71
N TRP A 596 -36.88 15.85 16.71
CA TRP A 596 -36.89 14.38 16.83
C TRP A 596 -37.56 13.70 15.64
N ASN A 597 -38.73 14.20 15.24
CA ASN A 597 -39.45 13.68 14.08
C ASN A 597 -38.65 13.85 12.79
N LYS A 598 -37.92 14.96 12.64
CA LYS A 598 -37.09 15.23 11.46
C LYS A 598 -35.89 14.29 11.37
N ALA A 599 -35.11 14.16 12.44
CA ALA A 599 -33.96 13.26 12.49
C ALA A 599 -34.38 11.78 12.28
N ARG A 600 -35.53 11.38 12.84
CA ARG A 600 -36.11 10.05 12.64
C ARG A 600 -36.53 9.82 11.19
N LEU A 601 -37.08 10.83 10.52
CA LEU A 601 -37.49 10.72 9.11
C LEU A 601 -36.27 10.61 8.19
N GLU A 602 -35.23 11.43 8.43
CA GLU A 602 -33.97 11.39 7.69
C GLU A 602 -33.25 10.05 7.86
N ALA A 603 -33.19 9.50 9.09
CA ALA A 603 -32.66 8.16 9.32
C ALA A 603 -33.50 7.08 8.61
N GLY A 604 -34.83 7.23 8.63
CA GLY A 604 -35.76 6.31 7.99
C GLY A 604 -35.61 6.25 6.47
N GLU A 605 -35.32 7.37 5.80
CA GLU A 605 -35.08 7.41 4.35
C GLU A 605 -33.81 6.63 3.96
N ILE A 606 -32.72 6.82 4.72
CA ILE A 606 -31.47 6.09 4.50
C ILE A 606 -31.67 4.59 4.75
N LEU A 607 -32.36 4.22 5.84
CA LEU A 607 -32.64 2.82 6.17
C LEU A 607 -33.57 2.17 5.14
N GLN A 608 -34.57 2.90 4.63
CA GLN A 608 -35.44 2.42 3.56
C GLN A 608 -34.67 2.17 2.26
N SER A 609 -33.71 3.04 1.92
CA SER A 609 -32.81 2.81 0.80
C SER A 609 -31.99 1.53 0.99
N LEU A 610 -31.34 1.36 2.15
CA LEU A 610 -30.43 0.24 2.43
C LEU A 610 -31.13 -1.11 2.55
N TYR A 611 -32.26 -1.17 3.27
CA TYR A 611 -32.94 -2.42 3.58
C TYR A 611 -34.03 -2.80 2.58
N VAL A 612 -34.58 -1.86 1.82
CA VAL A 612 -35.71 -2.12 0.91
C VAL A 612 -35.32 -1.89 -0.54
N GLN A 613 -34.86 -0.70 -0.90
CA GLN A 613 -34.57 -0.38 -2.31
C GLN A 613 -33.35 -1.14 -2.84
N ARG A 614 -32.30 -1.21 -2.02
CA ARG A 614 -31.04 -1.91 -2.32
C ARG A 614 -30.90 -3.24 -1.57
N GLY A 615 -31.83 -3.52 -0.67
CA GLY A 615 -31.83 -4.71 0.18
C GLY A 615 -32.31 -5.97 -0.54
N ARG A 616 -31.94 -7.13 0.01
CA ARG A 616 -32.23 -8.46 -0.57
C ARG A 616 -32.78 -9.41 0.49
N LEU A 617 -33.62 -10.35 0.07
CA LEU A 617 -33.98 -11.51 0.89
C LEU A 617 -33.28 -12.75 0.35
N MET A 618 -32.78 -13.57 1.25
CA MET A 618 -32.13 -14.84 0.95
C MET A 618 -32.88 -15.98 1.63
N THR A 619 -33.21 -17.01 0.85
CA THR A 619 -33.83 -18.25 1.32
C THR A 619 -32.92 -19.44 0.97
N ALA A 620 -33.38 -20.67 1.24
CA ALA A 620 -32.63 -21.89 0.92
C ALA A 620 -32.32 -22.08 -0.58
N SER A 621 -33.20 -21.56 -1.46
CA SER A 621 -33.16 -21.86 -2.89
C SER A 621 -33.07 -20.63 -3.79
N VAL A 622 -33.41 -19.43 -3.28
CA VAL A 622 -33.49 -18.20 -4.09
C VAL A 622 -33.04 -16.99 -3.26
N GLN A 623 -32.29 -16.09 -3.90
CA GLN A 623 -32.04 -14.74 -3.43
C GLN A 623 -32.69 -13.75 -4.39
N PHE A 624 -33.41 -12.77 -3.86
CA PHE A 624 -34.08 -11.76 -4.67
C PHE A 624 -33.96 -10.36 -4.09
N SER A 625 -34.00 -9.38 -5.00
CA SER A 625 -33.96 -7.95 -4.70
C SER A 625 -35.34 -7.50 -4.21
N ILE A 626 -35.40 -6.91 -3.01
CA ILE A 626 -36.67 -6.46 -2.44
C ILE A 626 -37.22 -5.29 -3.26
N GLY A 627 -36.35 -4.37 -3.69
CA GLY A 627 -36.74 -3.17 -4.44
C GLY A 627 -37.41 -3.51 -5.77
N ASP A 628 -36.94 -4.54 -6.46
CA ASP A 628 -37.47 -4.95 -7.77
C ASP A 628 -38.79 -5.72 -7.64
N GLU A 629 -38.97 -6.46 -6.54
CA GLU A 629 -40.10 -7.37 -6.35
C GLU A 629 -41.28 -6.78 -5.55
N ILE A 630 -41.03 -5.87 -4.61
CA ILE A 630 -42.05 -5.29 -3.73
C ILE A 630 -43.14 -4.52 -4.50
N LYS A 631 -42.82 -4.03 -5.71
CA LYS A 631 -43.74 -3.28 -6.60
C LYS A 631 -44.46 -2.16 -5.83
N LYS A 632 -45.81 -2.12 -5.87
CA LYS A 632 -46.66 -1.14 -5.15
C LYS A 632 -47.16 -1.65 -3.80
N GLN A 633 -46.68 -2.80 -3.33
CA GLN A 633 -47.09 -3.36 -2.04
C GLN A 633 -46.38 -2.63 -0.89
N ARG A 634 -46.99 -2.66 0.31
CA ARG A 634 -46.31 -2.20 1.52
C ARG A 634 -45.33 -3.27 2.01
N LEU A 635 -44.23 -2.85 2.63
CA LEU A 635 -43.19 -3.75 3.15
C LEU A 635 -43.75 -4.83 4.07
N SER A 636 -44.68 -4.46 4.97
CA SER A 636 -45.38 -5.40 5.84
C SER A 636 -46.13 -6.50 5.08
N GLY A 637 -46.84 -6.15 4.00
CA GLY A 637 -47.56 -7.12 3.17
C GLY A 637 -46.63 -8.02 2.35
N PHE A 638 -45.52 -7.46 1.87
CA PHE A 638 -44.51 -8.22 1.13
C PHE A 638 -43.84 -9.27 2.01
N ILE A 639 -43.35 -8.87 3.19
CA ILE A 639 -42.72 -9.78 4.16
C ILE A 639 -43.72 -10.84 4.66
N ALA A 640 -44.97 -10.45 4.93
CA ALA A 640 -46.01 -11.40 5.34
C ALA A 640 -46.23 -12.52 4.32
N GLY A 641 -46.29 -12.19 3.01
CA GLY A 641 -46.47 -13.18 1.96
C GLY A 641 -45.39 -14.27 1.94
N HIS A 642 -44.12 -13.88 2.16
CA HIS A 642 -43.01 -14.83 2.21
C HIS A 642 -43.01 -15.68 3.49
N LEU A 643 -43.36 -15.09 4.64
CA LEU A 643 -43.41 -15.81 5.92
C LEU A 643 -44.57 -16.81 5.98
N VAL A 644 -45.76 -16.44 5.48
CA VAL A 644 -46.93 -17.34 5.41
C VAL A 644 -46.65 -18.52 4.48
N PHE A 645 -45.99 -18.29 3.34
CA PHE A 645 -45.58 -19.37 2.43
C PHE A 645 -44.67 -20.41 3.12
N LEU A 646 -43.69 -19.95 3.91
CA LEU A 646 -42.81 -20.85 4.67
C LEU A 646 -43.56 -21.59 5.78
N GLN A 647 -44.50 -20.91 6.43
CA GLN A 647 -45.36 -21.50 7.46
C GLN A 647 -46.20 -22.65 6.90
N ASP A 648 -46.87 -22.42 5.77
CA ASP A 648 -47.70 -23.43 5.10
C ASP A 648 -46.87 -24.62 4.63
N ALA A 649 -45.66 -24.37 4.10
CA ALA A 649 -44.73 -25.42 3.68
C ALA A 649 -44.21 -26.26 4.87
N PHE A 650 -43.93 -25.60 6.01
CA PHE A 650 -43.51 -26.25 7.25
C PHE A 650 -44.62 -27.13 7.85
N GLU A 651 -45.87 -26.63 7.91
CA GLU A 651 -47.02 -27.39 8.40
C GLU A 651 -47.42 -28.55 7.48
N ALA A 652 -47.19 -28.42 6.16
CA ALA A 652 -47.42 -29.48 5.18
C ALA A 652 -46.31 -30.55 5.12
N GLY A 653 -45.18 -30.36 5.82
CA GLY A 653 -44.06 -31.31 5.85
C GLY A 653 -43.29 -31.46 4.54
N LEU A 654 -43.32 -30.45 3.66
CA LEU A 654 -42.69 -30.47 2.34
C LEU A 654 -41.45 -29.55 2.32
N ALA A 655 -40.27 -30.11 2.04
CA ALA A 655 -39.05 -29.32 1.83
C ALA A 655 -39.18 -28.50 0.54
N GLY A 656 -39.15 -27.17 0.67
CA GLY A 656 -39.54 -26.22 -0.36
C GLY A 656 -38.72 -26.28 -1.65
N SER A 657 -39.41 -26.51 -2.77
CA SER A 657 -38.91 -26.32 -4.14
C SER A 657 -39.90 -25.47 -4.94
N GLY A 658 -39.38 -24.48 -5.68
CA GLY A 658 -40.11 -23.36 -6.27
C GLY A 658 -41.14 -23.64 -7.38
N LEU A 659 -41.78 -22.54 -7.80
CA LEU A 659 -42.90 -22.41 -8.75
C LEU A 659 -42.59 -22.89 -10.19
N PRO A 660 -43.61 -23.30 -11.00
CA PRO A 660 -43.38 -24.09 -12.22
C PRO A 660 -43.18 -23.25 -13.49
N GLN A 661 -42.27 -23.69 -14.36
CA GLN A 661 -42.22 -23.28 -15.77
C GLN A 661 -42.37 -24.47 -16.73
N ALA A 662 -43.04 -24.21 -17.85
CA ALA A 662 -43.45 -25.18 -18.84
C ALA A 662 -42.42 -25.36 -19.97
N GLY A 663 -41.97 -26.62 -20.13
CA GLY A 663 -41.75 -27.38 -21.37
C GLY A 663 -40.96 -26.80 -22.55
N VAL A 664 -39.85 -27.46 -22.92
CA VAL A 664 -39.40 -27.62 -24.32
C VAL A 664 -38.79 -29.02 -24.51
N ALA A 665 -39.09 -29.64 -25.66
CA ALA A 665 -38.75 -31.01 -26.02
C ALA A 665 -37.55 -31.11 -26.99
N ALA A 666 -36.65 -32.05 -26.70
CA ALA A 666 -36.00 -33.03 -27.59
C ALA A 666 -35.58 -32.61 -29.03
N ARG A 667 -34.41 -31.98 -29.18
CA ARG A 667 -33.44 -32.05 -30.31
C ARG A 667 -32.10 -31.49 -29.78
N ASP A 668 -31.11 -32.26 -29.33
CA ASP A 668 -29.94 -32.66 -30.13
C ASP A 668 -28.88 -33.32 -29.20
N LEU A 669 -28.80 -34.66 -29.13
CA LEU A 669 -27.84 -35.35 -28.25
C LEU A 669 -26.37 -35.27 -28.69
N GLU A 670 -26.10 -34.80 -29.91
CA GLU A 670 -24.76 -34.76 -30.52
C GLU A 670 -24.09 -33.38 -30.38
N SER A 671 -24.89 -32.31 -30.41
CA SER A 671 -24.43 -30.94 -30.11
C SER A 671 -24.22 -30.74 -28.60
N GLU A 672 -25.04 -31.38 -27.76
CA GLU A 672 -24.94 -31.37 -26.30
C GLU A 672 -23.56 -31.85 -25.82
N LYS A 673 -23.06 -32.98 -26.36
CA LYS A 673 -21.72 -33.51 -26.04
C LYS A 673 -20.58 -32.58 -26.47
N GLN A 674 -20.75 -31.88 -27.59
CA GLN A 674 -19.78 -30.90 -28.06
C GLN A 674 -19.70 -29.69 -27.11
N TRP A 675 -20.84 -29.18 -26.63
CA TRP A 675 -20.86 -28.03 -25.72
C TRP A 675 -20.37 -28.37 -24.31
N LEU A 676 -20.67 -29.57 -23.82
CA LEU A 676 -20.08 -30.09 -22.58
C LEU A 676 -18.55 -30.23 -22.69
N HIS A 677 -18.02 -30.59 -23.86
CA HIS A 677 -16.57 -30.62 -24.11
C HIS A 677 -15.93 -29.23 -24.04
N TRP A 678 -16.51 -28.23 -24.71
CA TRP A 678 -16.02 -26.84 -24.66
C TRP A 678 -16.13 -26.23 -23.25
N ALA A 679 -17.20 -26.53 -22.52
CA ALA A 679 -17.35 -26.14 -21.11
C ALA A 679 -16.27 -26.77 -20.22
N ALA A 680 -15.95 -28.05 -20.43
CA ALA A 680 -14.87 -28.73 -19.71
C ALA A 680 -13.49 -28.12 -20.01
N LEU A 681 -13.21 -27.75 -21.26
CA LEU A 681 -11.97 -27.08 -21.64
C LEU A 681 -11.86 -25.70 -20.96
N LEU A 682 -12.94 -24.91 -21.02
CA LEU A 682 -13.05 -23.55 -20.47
C LEU A 682 -12.86 -23.55 -18.94
N ALA A 683 -13.66 -24.33 -18.22
CA ALA A 683 -13.62 -24.40 -16.75
C ALA A 683 -12.51 -25.30 -16.20
N GLY A 684 -11.89 -26.14 -17.04
CA GLY A 684 -10.80 -27.03 -16.64
C GLY A 684 -11.18 -28.21 -15.77
N ARG A 685 -12.42 -28.67 -15.91
CA ARG A 685 -12.96 -29.78 -15.12
C ARG A 685 -13.45 -30.84 -16.10
N ASP A 686 -12.70 -31.93 -16.22
CA ASP A 686 -13.09 -33.05 -17.08
C ASP A 686 -14.43 -33.68 -16.67
N ALA A 687 -14.79 -33.56 -15.39
CA ALA A 687 -16.09 -33.99 -14.86
C ALA A 687 -17.29 -33.33 -15.56
N ILE A 688 -17.13 -32.15 -16.17
CA ILE A 688 -18.19 -31.45 -16.91
C ILE A 688 -18.59 -32.22 -18.17
N ARG A 689 -17.69 -33.02 -18.75
CA ARG A 689 -17.96 -33.78 -19.99
C ARG A 689 -19.07 -34.82 -19.83
N ASP A 690 -19.23 -35.32 -18.62
CA ASP A 690 -20.19 -36.38 -18.26
C ASP A 690 -21.38 -35.83 -17.45
N SER A 691 -21.44 -34.51 -17.24
CA SER A 691 -22.52 -33.82 -16.50
C SER A 691 -23.71 -33.50 -17.40
N ASN A 692 -24.90 -33.32 -16.79
CA ASN A 692 -26.03 -32.74 -17.51
C ASN A 692 -25.79 -31.22 -17.79
N PRO A 693 -26.46 -30.62 -18.79
CA PRO A 693 -26.24 -29.23 -19.20
C PRO A 693 -26.48 -28.18 -18.10
N ASP A 694 -27.43 -28.43 -17.19
CA ASP A 694 -27.74 -27.51 -16.09
C ASP A 694 -26.64 -27.52 -15.01
N GLU A 695 -26.10 -28.70 -14.71
CA GLU A 695 -24.97 -28.87 -13.80
C GLU A 695 -23.67 -28.33 -14.43
N ALA A 696 -23.47 -28.56 -15.73
CA ALA A 696 -22.37 -27.96 -16.49
C ALA A 696 -22.47 -26.42 -16.50
N LYS A 697 -23.67 -25.87 -16.71
CA LYS A 697 -23.95 -24.44 -16.64
C LYS A 697 -23.57 -23.88 -15.27
N LYS A 698 -24.01 -24.53 -14.19
CA LYS A 698 -23.67 -24.12 -12.82
C LYS A 698 -22.16 -24.10 -12.60
N GLN A 699 -21.46 -25.15 -13.01
CA GLN A 699 -20.00 -25.24 -12.85
C GLN A 699 -19.23 -24.20 -13.67
N VAL A 700 -19.72 -23.83 -14.87
CA VAL A 700 -19.15 -22.75 -15.69
C VAL A 700 -19.40 -21.37 -15.06
N ILE A 701 -20.60 -21.12 -14.52
CA ILE A 701 -20.93 -19.87 -13.81
C ILE A 701 -20.09 -19.73 -12.54
N ASP A 702 -19.92 -20.82 -11.77
CA ASP A 702 -19.08 -20.82 -10.57
C ASP A 702 -17.61 -20.51 -10.92
N TRP A 703 -17.10 -21.13 -11.99
CA TRP A 703 -15.77 -20.83 -12.51
C TRP A 703 -15.64 -19.37 -12.94
N TRP A 704 -16.61 -18.82 -13.70
CA TRP A 704 -16.57 -17.43 -14.15
C TRP A 704 -16.62 -16.44 -12.98
N THR A 705 -17.48 -16.71 -12.00
CA THR A 705 -17.59 -15.90 -10.77
C THR A 705 -16.27 -15.91 -10.00
N HIS A 706 -15.58 -17.06 -9.99
CA HIS A 706 -14.23 -17.15 -9.42
C HIS A 706 -13.20 -16.35 -10.21
N VAL A 707 -13.28 -16.31 -11.54
CA VAL A 707 -12.41 -15.47 -12.40
C VAL A 707 -12.66 -13.97 -12.15
N GLU A 708 -13.92 -13.54 -12.02
CA GLU A 708 -14.30 -12.14 -11.73
C GLU A 708 -13.88 -11.70 -10.32
N SER A 709 -14.08 -12.54 -9.30
CA SER A 709 -13.75 -12.24 -7.90
C SER A 709 -12.25 -12.29 -7.58
N SER A 710 -11.42 -12.85 -8.47
CA SER A 710 -9.98 -13.06 -8.23
C SER A 710 -9.12 -11.79 -8.23
N GLY A 711 -9.70 -10.59 -8.33
CA GLY A 711 -8.98 -9.33 -8.09
C GLY A 711 -7.86 -9.02 -9.09
N LEU A 712 -7.93 -9.55 -10.32
CA LEU A 712 -6.92 -9.30 -11.36
C LEU A 712 -6.70 -7.81 -11.62
N ALA A 713 -7.76 -7.00 -11.61
CA ALA A 713 -7.68 -5.56 -11.82
C ALA A 713 -6.93 -4.85 -10.68
N GLY A 714 -7.22 -5.18 -9.42
CA GLY A 714 -6.53 -4.54 -8.29
C GLY A 714 -5.11 -5.05 -8.06
N GLY A 715 -4.89 -6.34 -8.29
CA GLY A 715 -3.55 -6.93 -8.24
C GLY A 715 -2.60 -6.41 -9.33
N LEU A 716 -3.10 -5.87 -10.45
CA LEU A 716 -2.30 -5.19 -11.48
C LEU A 716 -1.89 -3.77 -11.07
N VAL A 717 -2.73 -3.07 -10.29
CA VAL A 717 -2.46 -1.71 -9.78
C VAL A 717 -1.39 -1.71 -8.69
N GLU A 718 -1.32 -2.79 -7.90
CA GLU A 718 -0.31 -2.96 -6.85
C GLU A 718 1.06 -3.45 -7.37
N LEU A 719 1.21 -3.69 -8.68
CA LEU A 719 2.46 -4.17 -9.23
C LEU A 719 3.56 -3.09 -9.23
N PRO A 720 4.81 -3.43 -8.85
CA PRO A 720 5.93 -2.51 -8.94
C PRO A 720 6.25 -2.10 -10.38
N ASP A 721 6.52 -0.82 -10.61
CA ASP A 721 6.90 -0.25 -11.93
C ASP A 721 8.03 -1.02 -12.63
N SER A 722 8.95 -1.63 -11.88
CA SER A 722 10.05 -2.43 -12.44
C SER A 722 9.62 -3.73 -13.12
N LEU A 723 8.39 -4.21 -12.89
CA LEU A 723 7.82 -5.41 -13.50
C LEU A 723 6.91 -5.08 -14.70
N LEU A 724 6.54 -3.81 -14.87
CA LEU A 724 5.60 -3.31 -15.87
C LEU A 724 6.30 -2.97 -17.20
N THR A 725 6.85 -3.99 -17.87
CA THR A 725 7.53 -3.84 -19.16
C THR A 725 6.54 -3.82 -20.34
N ILE A 726 6.99 -3.39 -21.53
CA ILE A 726 6.19 -3.47 -22.76
C ILE A 726 5.72 -4.91 -23.01
N GLN A 727 6.60 -5.90 -22.80
CA GLN A 727 6.29 -7.32 -22.97
C GLN A 727 5.26 -7.84 -21.95
N PHE A 728 5.31 -7.33 -20.71
CA PHE A 728 4.28 -7.60 -19.71
C PHE A 728 2.92 -7.08 -20.16
N TRP A 729 2.87 -5.84 -20.67
CA TRP A 729 1.62 -5.25 -21.16
C TRP A 729 1.11 -5.89 -22.45
N ASP A 730 1.97 -6.30 -23.37
CA ASP A 730 1.58 -7.09 -24.55
C ASP A 730 0.95 -8.43 -24.14
N TYR A 731 1.50 -9.07 -23.10
CA TYR A 731 0.94 -10.28 -22.52
C TYR A 731 -0.44 -10.02 -21.87
N VAL A 732 -0.58 -8.99 -21.04
CA VAL A 732 -1.85 -8.60 -20.40
C VAL A 732 -2.90 -8.14 -21.42
N LYS A 733 -2.50 -7.42 -22.47
CA LYS A 733 -3.37 -6.96 -23.56
C LYS A 733 -3.96 -8.14 -24.34
N SER A 734 -3.12 -9.10 -24.72
CA SER A 734 -3.55 -10.32 -25.42
C SER A 734 -4.56 -11.14 -24.61
N PHE A 735 -4.50 -11.04 -23.28
CA PHE A 735 -5.40 -11.67 -22.33
C PHE A 735 -6.74 -10.92 -22.19
N GLY A 736 -6.68 -9.60 -21.96
CA GLY A 736 -7.85 -8.76 -21.71
C GLY A 736 -8.87 -8.80 -22.86
N THR A 737 -8.39 -8.88 -24.11
CA THR A 737 -9.25 -8.97 -25.29
C THR A 737 -10.22 -10.17 -25.23
N TYR A 738 -9.75 -11.36 -24.87
CA TYR A 738 -10.62 -12.54 -24.79
C TYR A 738 -11.54 -12.52 -23.56
N LEU A 739 -11.11 -11.91 -22.46
CA LEU A 739 -11.95 -11.82 -21.26
C LEU A 739 -13.14 -10.88 -21.49
N GLU A 740 -12.92 -9.75 -22.17
CA GLU A 740 -14.00 -8.85 -22.59
C GLU A 740 -14.91 -9.46 -23.66
N LEU A 741 -14.37 -10.28 -24.57
CA LEU A 741 -15.17 -11.01 -25.56
C LEU A 741 -16.10 -12.06 -24.92
N LEU A 742 -15.69 -12.68 -23.81
CA LEU A 742 -16.45 -13.72 -23.11
C LEU A 742 -17.43 -13.14 -22.07
N ARG A 743 -17.13 -11.98 -21.49
CA ARG A 743 -17.91 -11.36 -20.40
C ARG A 743 -19.41 -11.20 -20.74
N PRO A 744 -19.83 -10.65 -21.89
CA PRO A 744 -21.26 -10.52 -22.22
C PRO A 744 -21.97 -11.88 -22.31
N ALA A 745 -21.28 -12.90 -22.82
CA ALA A 745 -21.85 -14.25 -22.96
C ALA A 745 -22.06 -14.91 -21.59
N MET A 746 -21.14 -14.69 -20.65
CA MET A 746 -21.20 -15.22 -19.28
C MET A 746 -22.23 -14.50 -18.42
N ILE A 747 -22.37 -13.16 -18.58
CA ILE A 747 -23.42 -12.37 -17.93
C ILE A 747 -24.80 -12.86 -18.38
N ARG A 748 -25.04 -12.97 -19.69
CA ARG A 748 -26.32 -13.47 -20.22
C ARG A 748 -26.61 -14.91 -19.82
N LEU A 749 -25.58 -15.77 -19.71
CA LEU A 749 -25.74 -17.13 -19.19
C LEU A 749 -26.18 -17.14 -17.72
N ARG A 750 -25.63 -16.22 -16.90
CA ARG A 750 -25.94 -16.05 -15.47
C ARG A 750 -27.34 -15.46 -15.24
N GLU A 751 -27.74 -14.48 -16.05
CA GLU A 751 -29.05 -13.82 -15.99
C GLU A 751 -30.17 -14.70 -16.57
N GLY A 752 -29.83 -15.75 -17.33
CA GLY A 752 -30.78 -16.67 -17.95
C GLY A 752 -31.25 -16.23 -19.34
N ASP A 753 -30.71 -15.14 -19.86
CA ASP A 753 -31.03 -14.56 -21.18
C ASP A 753 -30.45 -15.36 -22.36
N GLN A 754 -29.50 -16.27 -22.10
CA GLN A 754 -28.88 -17.13 -23.11
C GLN A 754 -28.75 -18.57 -22.59
N THR A 755 -29.02 -19.55 -23.45
CA THR A 755 -28.91 -20.97 -23.09
C THR A 755 -27.45 -21.41 -22.96
N PHE A 756 -27.19 -22.49 -22.23
CA PHE A 756 -25.84 -23.06 -22.08
C PHE A 756 -25.19 -23.37 -23.44
N GLU A 757 -25.96 -23.94 -24.35
CA GLU A 757 -25.52 -24.37 -25.68
C GLU A 757 -25.16 -23.17 -26.56
N GLU A 758 -26.00 -22.12 -26.54
CA GLU A 758 -25.72 -20.87 -27.26
C GLU A 758 -24.47 -20.16 -26.71
N THR A 759 -24.29 -20.18 -25.39
CA THR A 759 -23.11 -19.57 -24.75
C THR A 759 -21.84 -20.36 -25.07
N MET A 760 -21.86 -21.70 -25.00
CA MET A 760 -20.69 -22.51 -25.36
C MET A 760 -20.37 -22.44 -26.86
N ALA A 761 -21.38 -22.34 -27.72
CA ALA A 761 -21.19 -22.09 -29.15
C ALA A 761 -20.58 -20.71 -29.41
N GLN A 762 -20.94 -19.69 -28.63
CA GLN A 762 -20.32 -18.37 -28.68
C GLN A 762 -18.86 -18.41 -28.20
N VAL A 763 -18.57 -19.10 -27.09
CA VAL A 763 -17.21 -19.32 -26.58
C VAL A 763 -16.35 -19.99 -27.65
N ALA A 764 -16.81 -21.10 -28.23
CA ALA A 764 -16.07 -21.84 -29.24
C ALA A 764 -15.76 -20.97 -30.48
N ARG A 765 -16.74 -20.15 -30.92
CA ARG A 765 -16.54 -19.19 -32.03
C ARG A 765 -15.53 -18.10 -31.70
N SER A 766 -15.51 -17.58 -30.46
CA SER A 766 -14.52 -16.59 -30.02
C SER A 766 -13.07 -17.11 -30.09
N PHE A 767 -12.87 -18.43 -30.04
CA PHE A 767 -11.57 -19.09 -30.23
C PHE A 767 -11.41 -19.74 -31.62
N ASN A 768 -12.22 -19.35 -32.61
CA ASN A 768 -12.21 -19.92 -33.97
C ASN A 768 -12.37 -21.45 -34.04
N LEU A 769 -13.03 -22.05 -33.05
CA LEU A 769 -13.17 -23.50 -32.89
C LEU A 769 -11.82 -24.24 -32.70
N GLU A 770 -10.75 -23.53 -32.36
CA GLU A 770 -9.43 -24.12 -32.07
C GLU A 770 -9.23 -24.32 -30.56
N GLU A 771 -9.31 -25.57 -30.09
CA GLU A 771 -9.15 -25.93 -28.67
C GLU A 771 -7.78 -25.51 -28.10
N ASP A 772 -6.72 -25.62 -28.91
CA ASP A 772 -5.36 -25.23 -28.54
C ASP A 772 -5.26 -23.74 -28.16
N ARG A 773 -6.07 -22.86 -28.78
CA ARG A 773 -6.08 -21.43 -28.46
C ARG A 773 -6.71 -21.17 -27.10
N LEU A 774 -7.83 -21.84 -26.82
CA LEU A 774 -8.50 -21.76 -25.51
C LEU A 774 -7.58 -22.26 -24.39
N GLN A 775 -6.88 -23.38 -24.60
CA GLN A 775 -5.95 -23.93 -23.63
C GLN A 775 -4.75 -23.01 -23.38
N LYS A 776 -4.15 -22.45 -24.43
CA LYS A 776 -3.06 -21.47 -24.30
C LYS A 776 -3.52 -20.22 -23.53
N TRP A 777 -4.67 -19.66 -23.86
CA TRP A 777 -5.23 -18.50 -23.15
C TRP A 777 -5.47 -18.79 -21.67
N LYS A 778 -6.03 -19.96 -21.35
CA LYS A 778 -6.29 -20.37 -19.97
C LYS A 778 -5.01 -20.60 -19.17
N GLN A 779 -3.99 -21.23 -19.77
CA GLN A 779 -2.68 -21.33 -19.14
C GLN A 779 -2.11 -19.95 -18.85
N SER A 780 -2.33 -18.98 -19.75
CA SER A 780 -1.91 -17.60 -19.55
C SER A 780 -2.66 -16.89 -18.41
N LEU A 781 -3.95 -17.14 -18.24
CA LEU A 781 -4.77 -16.67 -17.12
C LEU A 781 -4.24 -17.18 -15.78
N GLU A 782 -4.01 -18.49 -15.65
CA GLU A 782 -3.47 -19.08 -14.41
C GLU A 782 -2.05 -18.57 -14.11
N ASN A 783 -1.24 -18.39 -15.15
CA ASN A 783 0.08 -17.81 -15.03
C ASN A 783 0.06 -16.37 -14.48
N LEU A 784 -0.86 -15.52 -14.96
CA LEU A 784 -1.01 -14.14 -14.48
C LEU A 784 -1.55 -14.09 -13.04
N ARG A 785 -2.55 -14.92 -12.72
CA ARG A 785 -3.09 -15.04 -11.35
C ARG A 785 -2.01 -15.48 -10.37
N GLY A 786 -1.24 -16.50 -10.75
CA GLY A 786 -0.10 -16.99 -9.98
C GLY A 786 0.96 -15.91 -9.80
N PHE A 787 1.25 -15.13 -10.85
CA PHE A 787 2.20 -14.02 -10.78
C PHE A 787 1.75 -12.93 -9.79
N ILE A 788 0.52 -12.43 -9.89
CA ILE A 788 -0.02 -11.38 -9.01
C ILE A 788 0.06 -11.80 -7.54
N ARG A 789 -0.34 -13.03 -7.21
CA ARG A 789 -0.26 -13.56 -5.85
C ARG A 789 1.19 -13.68 -5.36
N TRP A 790 2.11 -14.02 -6.26
CA TRP A 790 3.52 -14.25 -5.96
C TRP A 790 4.34 -12.96 -5.77
N VAL A 791 3.94 -11.85 -6.40
CA VAL A 791 4.69 -10.58 -6.42
C VAL A 791 5.01 -10.06 -5.01
N SER A 792 4.05 -10.11 -4.07
CA SER A 792 4.28 -9.65 -2.70
C SER A 792 5.37 -10.45 -1.97
N GLY A 793 5.46 -11.76 -2.23
CA GLY A 793 6.54 -12.62 -1.72
C GLY A 793 7.87 -12.36 -2.45
N PHE A 794 7.82 -12.14 -3.76
CA PHE A 794 8.98 -11.80 -4.58
C PHE A 794 9.65 -10.48 -4.16
N GLU A 795 8.88 -9.43 -3.84
CA GLU A 795 9.44 -8.18 -3.35
C GLU A 795 10.20 -8.35 -2.03
N ARG A 796 9.64 -9.14 -1.11
CA ARG A 796 10.32 -9.49 0.15
C ARG A 796 11.61 -10.25 -0.12
N ALA A 797 11.59 -11.20 -1.06
CA ALA A 797 12.78 -11.95 -1.46
C ALA A 797 13.85 -11.05 -2.07
N CYS A 798 13.49 -10.13 -2.97
CA CYS A 798 14.39 -9.13 -3.54
C CYS A 798 15.03 -8.28 -2.45
N ASN A 799 14.22 -7.71 -1.57
CA ASN A 799 14.70 -6.88 -0.46
C ASN A 799 15.66 -7.65 0.45
N TYR A 800 15.37 -8.93 0.70
CA TYR A 800 16.25 -9.82 1.47
C TYR A 800 17.59 -10.04 0.75
N LEU A 801 17.59 -10.35 -0.55
CA LEU A 801 18.80 -10.58 -1.34
C LEU A 801 19.70 -9.34 -1.43
N TYR A 802 19.12 -8.15 -1.65
CA TYR A 802 19.85 -6.89 -1.72
C TYR A 802 20.39 -6.44 -0.36
N SER A 803 19.69 -6.78 0.73
CA SER A 803 20.08 -6.39 2.09
C SER A 803 21.05 -7.38 2.75
N ALA A 804 21.11 -8.62 2.25
CA ALA A 804 22.05 -9.65 2.71
C ALA A 804 23.51 -9.23 2.50
N VAL A 805 24.34 -9.51 3.50
CA VAL A 805 25.77 -9.21 3.48
C VAL A 805 26.53 -10.30 2.70
N PRO A 806 27.58 -9.97 1.93
CA PRO A 806 28.42 -10.99 1.32
C PRO A 806 28.96 -11.97 2.36
N THR A 807 28.79 -13.26 2.09
CA THR A 807 29.15 -14.35 3.00
C THR A 807 30.59 -14.81 2.81
N GLY A 808 31.20 -14.51 1.66
CA GLY A 808 32.50 -15.05 1.24
C GLY A 808 32.47 -16.56 0.92
N GLN A 809 31.32 -17.23 1.07
CA GLN A 809 31.14 -18.63 0.71
C GLN A 809 30.77 -18.74 -0.77
N GLN A 810 31.68 -19.30 -1.57
CA GLN A 810 31.53 -19.36 -3.03
C GLN A 810 30.21 -20.03 -3.48
N ALA A 811 29.75 -21.05 -2.74
CA ALA A 811 28.48 -21.72 -3.02
C ALA A 811 27.26 -20.79 -2.82
N LEU A 812 27.20 -20.05 -1.72
CA LEU A 812 26.09 -19.12 -1.43
C LEU A 812 26.11 -17.90 -2.34
N GLU A 813 27.30 -17.33 -2.60
CA GLU A 813 27.42 -16.20 -3.52
C GLU A 813 27.04 -16.58 -4.96
N ARG A 814 27.33 -17.82 -5.39
CA ARG A 814 26.90 -18.30 -6.70
C ARG A 814 25.38 -18.35 -6.82
N ILE A 815 24.68 -18.85 -5.80
CA ILE A 815 23.21 -18.87 -5.77
C ILE A 815 22.67 -17.43 -5.76
N ARG A 816 23.26 -16.55 -4.94
CA ARG A 816 22.88 -15.12 -4.87
C ARG A 816 23.03 -14.43 -6.21
N SER A 817 24.14 -14.61 -6.91
CA SER A 817 24.37 -14.03 -8.24
C SER A 817 23.39 -14.55 -9.29
N GLN A 818 23.04 -15.84 -9.24
CA GLN A 818 22.04 -16.42 -10.15
C GLN A 818 20.63 -15.87 -9.89
N LEU A 819 20.26 -15.67 -8.62
CA LEU A 819 19.01 -15.03 -8.25
C LEU A 819 18.97 -13.57 -8.71
N LEU A 820 20.04 -12.80 -8.47
CA LEU A 820 20.12 -11.40 -8.91
C LEU A 820 20.06 -11.28 -10.45
N ALA A 821 20.74 -12.15 -11.19
CA ALA A 821 20.70 -12.15 -12.65
C ALA A 821 19.30 -12.48 -13.23
N SER A 822 18.47 -13.23 -12.49
CA SER A 822 17.08 -13.48 -12.90
C SER A 822 16.17 -12.26 -12.72
N LEU A 823 16.56 -11.29 -11.88
CA LEU A 823 15.80 -10.04 -11.69
C LEU A 823 15.90 -9.11 -12.90
N ASP A 824 16.92 -9.28 -13.75
CA ASP A 824 17.11 -8.48 -14.96
C ASP A 824 16.15 -8.85 -16.10
N ARG A 825 15.34 -9.91 -15.93
CA ARG A 825 14.34 -10.40 -16.90
C ARG A 825 12.99 -10.67 -16.23
N PRO A 826 12.30 -9.62 -15.75
CA PRO A 826 11.06 -9.77 -15.00
C PRO A 826 9.94 -10.47 -15.79
N GLU A 827 9.95 -10.37 -17.12
CA GLU A 827 9.00 -11.04 -18.03
C GLU A 827 9.01 -12.56 -17.90
N HIS A 828 10.15 -13.18 -17.52
CA HIS A 828 10.25 -14.61 -17.35
C HIS A 828 9.40 -15.13 -16.18
N PHE A 829 9.09 -14.28 -15.20
CA PHE A 829 8.28 -14.66 -14.05
C PHE A 829 6.78 -14.74 -14.36
N LEU A 830 6.34 -14.43 -15.58
CA LEU A 830 4.99 -14.77 -16.04
C LEU A 830 4.80 -16.29 -16.13
N ASP A 831 5.88 -17.05 -16.37
CA ASP A 831 5.85 -18.51 -16.33
C ASP A 831 5.93 -19.03 -14.88
N ALA A 832 5.00 -19.90 -14.50
CA ALA A 832 4.97 -20.56 -13.20
C ALA A 832 6.27 -21.32 -12.88
N LEU A 833 6.84 -22.03 -13.85
CA LEU A 833 8.05 -22.81 -13.65
C LEU A 833 9.24 -21.95 -13.23
N ASN A 834 9.34 -20.74 -13.80
CA ASN A 834 10.39 -19.78 -13.47
C ASN A 834 10.20 -19.18 -12.07
N ARG A 835 8.95 -18.92 -11.66
CA ARG A 835 8.63 -18.49 -10.28
C ARG A 835 9.00 -19.55 -9.26
N ASP A 836 8.60 -20.80 -9.49
CA ASP A 836 8.91 -21.92 -8.61
C ASP A 836 10.43 -22.13 -8.49
N THR A 837 11.13 -22.05 -9.62
CA THR A 837 12.60 -22.15 -9.66
C THR A 837 13.26 -21.04 -8.86
N PHE A 838 12.77 -19.80 -8.96
CA PHE A 838 13.27 -18.67 -8.20
C PHE A 838 13.03 -18.86 -6.70
N GLU A 839 11.82 -19.25 -6.30
CA GLU A 839 11.43 -19.42 -4.91
C GLU A 839 12.24 -20.54 -4.23
N GLN A 840 12.40 -21.69 -4.89
CA GLN A 840 13.24 -22.78 -4.40
C GLN A 840 14.69 -22.33 -4.18
N ARG A 841 15.27 -21.61 -5.15
CA ARG A 841 16.64 -21.10 -5.04
C ARG A 841 16.76 -20.03 -3.96
N PHE A 842 15.75 -19.17 -3.81
CA PHE A 842 15.70 -18.16 -2.75
C PHE A 842 15.65 -18.81 -1.37
N LEU A 843 14.79 -19.81 -1.16
CA LEU A 843 14.71 -20.57 0.10
C LEU A 843 16.03 -21.27 0.40
N GLN A 844 16.68 -21.85 -0.62
CA GLN A 844 18.00 -22.47 -0.48
C GLN A 844 19.07 -21.44 -0.05
N PHE A 845 19.08 -20.25 -0.69
CA PHE A 845 19.98 -19.16 -0.33
C PHE A 845 19.70 -18.68 1.10
N LYS A 846 18.44 -18.37 1.42
CA LYS A 846 18.00 -17.85 2.72
C LYS A 846 18.43 -18.79 3.83
N LYS A 847 18.11 -20.08 3.73
CA LYS A 847 18.52 -21.09 4.72
C LYS A 847 20.03 -21.08 4.96
N GLY A 848 20.83 -21.18 3.89
CA GLY A 848 22.29 -21.18 4.01
C GLY A 848 22.86 -19.84 4.52
N TYR A 849 22.21 -18.73 4.21
CA TYR A 849 22.56 -17.41 4.70
C TYR A 849 22.26 -17.24 6.19
N VAL A 850 21.09 -17.68 6.67
CA VAL A 850 20.71 -17.68 8.09
C VAL A 850 21.71 -18.49 8.90
N ASP A 851 22.01 -19.72 8.47
CA ASP A 851 22.98 -20.60 9.13
C ASP A 851 24.37 -19.93 9.22
N TYR A 852 24.83 -19.32 8.12
CA TYR A 852 26.08 -18.58 8.10
C TYR A 852 26.05 -17.40 9.09
N TYR A 853 25.02 -16.55 9.01
CA TYR A 853 24.93 -15.34 9.79
C TYR A 853 24.85 -15.65 11.28
N CYS A 854 23.97 -16.57 11.71
CA CYS A 854 23.87 -17.02 13.10
C CYS A 854 25.20 -17.54 13.63
N ARG A 855 25.88 -18.41 12.87
CA ARG A 855 27.17 -18.96 13.30
C ARG A 855 28.22 -17.87 13.54
N VAL A 856 28.31 -16.89 12.63
CA VAL A 856 29.29 -15.79 12.76
C VAL A 856 28.87 -14.81 13.86
N HIS A 857 27.58 -14.49 13.95
CA HIS A 857 26.97 -13.66 14.99
C HIS A 857 27.21 -14.22 16.38
N ASP A 858 26.85 -15.48 16.62
CA ASP A 858 26.96 -16.11 17.95
C ASP A 858 28.42 -16.23 18.37
N SER A 859 29.31 -16.54 17.41
CA SER A 859 30.74 -16.59 17.67
C SER A 859 31.35 -15.24 18.10
N ALA A 860 30.71 -14.13 17.74
CA ALA A 860 31.22 -12.77 17.95
C ALA A 860 30.55 -12.03 19.13
N LEU A 861 29.26 -12.28 19.39
CA LEU A 861 28.46 -11.52 20.37
C LEU A 861 28.09 -12.31 21.62
N HIS A 862 28.28 -13.63 21.64
CA HIS A 862 28.06 -14.49 22.81
C HIS A 862 29.37 -15.04 23.38
N ILE A 863 30.30 -14.14 23.73
CA ILE A 863 31.64 -14.51 24.23
C ILE A 863 31.69 -14.73 25.74
N ALA A 864 30.85 -14.03 26.52
CA ALA A 864 30.60 -14.37 27.93
C ALA A 864 29.36 -15.26 27.96
N GLY A 865 29.50 -16.49 28.46
CA GLY A 865 28.43 -17.48 28.43
C GLY A 865 27.15 -16.94 29.07
N ARG A 866 26.03 -17.01 28.35
CA ARG A 866 24.71 -17.06 29.00
C ARG A 866 24.68 -18.31 29.88
N GLU A 867 24.05 -18.20 31.05
CA GLU A 867 23.78 -19.35 31.92
C GLU A 867 23.18 -20.48 31.08
N GLY A 868 23.97 -21.54 30.85
CA GLY A 868 23.48 -22.76 30.23
C GLY A 868 24.37 -23.45 29.18
N LYS A 869 25.09 -22.76 28.26
CA LYS A 869 25.61 -23.49 27.07
C LYS A 869 26.95 -23.13 26.41
N THR A 870 27.81 -22.24 26.93
CA THR A 870 29.17 -22.11 26.37
C THR A 870 30.20 -21.77 27.43
N GLU A 871 31.29 -22.56 27.49
CA GLU A 871 32.48 -22.26 28.29
C GLU A 871 32.99 -20.85 27.91
N SER A 872 32.96 -19.93 28.88
CA SER A 872 33.56 -18.60 28.73
C SER A 872 35.01 -18.73 28.25
N LYS A 873 35.36 -18.03 27.17
CA LYS A 873 36.75 -17.99 26.64
C LYS A 873 37.69 -17.14 27.50
N LEU A 874 37.21 -16.61 28.62
CA LEU A 874 37.94 -15.75 29.54
C LEU A 874 38.56 -16.58 30.66
N ASP A 875 39.84 -16.38 30.97
CA ASP A 875 40.52 -17.11 32.05
C ASP A 875 40.11 -16.54 33.42
N HIS A 876 38.97 -17.01 33.93
CA HIS A 876 38.39 -16.56 35.19
C HIS A 876 39.31 -16.81 36.40
N ALA A 877 40.13 -17.87 36.37
CA ALA A 877 41.08 -18.16 37.43
C ALA A 877 42.23 -17.13 37.45
N ALA A 878 42.75 -16.76 36.28
CA ALA A 878 43.77 -15.72 36.17
C ALA A 878 43.21 -14.33 36.50
N LEU A 879 41.97 -14.02 36.09
CA LEU A 879 41.30 -12.76 36.42
C LEU A 879 41.12 -12.57 37.93
N ARG A 880 40.62 -13.60 38.63
CA ARG A 880 40.46 -13.59 40.09
C ARG A 880 41.80 -13.40 40.80
N ASN A 881 42.86 -14.04 40.29
CA ASN A 881 44.20 -13.85 40.82
C ASN A 881 44.71 -12.42 40.61
N LEU A 882 44.43 -11.80 39.46
CA LEU A 882 44.77 -10.41 39.20
C LEU A 882 44.03 -9.46 40.15
N GLU A 883 42.72 -9.62 40.33
CA GLU A 883 41.91 -8.86 41.30
C GLU A 883 42.49 -8.92 42.71
N MET A 884 42.86 -10.12 43.15
CA MET A 884 43.47 -10.34 44.45
C MET A 884 44.84 -9.67 44.59
N LEU A 885 45.69 -9.74 43.57
CA LEU A 885 47.01 -9.11 43.57
C LEU A 885 46.95 -7.59 43.44
N SER A 886 45.91 -7.06 42.79
CA SER A 886 45.66 -5.62 42.70
C SER A 886 45.29 -4.98 44.03
N ASN A 887 44.92 -5.77 45.06
CA ASN A 887 44.67 -5.28 46.42
C ASN A 887 45.96 -5.15 47.29
N LEU A 888 47.15 -5.35 46.71
CA LEU A 888 48.40 -5.14 47.41
C LEU A 888 48.72 -3.63 47.50
N PRO A 889 49.32 -3.11 48.60
CA PRO A 889 49.52 -1.67 48.88
C PRO A 889 50.28 -0.85 47.82
N PHE A 890 50.94 -1.50 46.88
CA PHE A 890 51.72 -0.85 45.81
C PHE A 890 51.35 -1.38 44.43
N ALA A 891 50.16 -1.96 44.31
CA ALA A 891 49.73 -2.56 43.07
C ALA A 891 49.42 -1.50 42.01
N ASP A 892 49.82 -1.78 40.76
CA ASP A 892 49.39 -0.97 39.63
C ASP A 892 47.96 -1.39 39.24
N GLU A 893 46.98 -0.57 39.59
CA GLU A 893 45.57 -0.81 39.24
C GLU A 893 45.30 -0.68 37.73
N ASN A 894 46.25 -0.18 36.92
CA ASN A 894 46.05 0.02 35.49
C ASN A 894 45.69 -1.26 34.74
N TYR A 895 46.26 -2.42 35.10
CA TYR A 895 45.92 -3.70 34.47
C TYR A 895 44.48 -4.11 34.77
N LEU A 896 44.06 -4.00 36.03
CA LEU A 896 42.69 -4.30 36.47
C LEU A 896 41.68 -3.33 35.84
N ASN A 897 42.00 -2.04 35.81
CA ASN A 897 41.16 -1.00 35.24
C ASN A 897 41.01 -1.18 33.73
N ARG A 898 42.09 -1.53 33.01
CA ARG A 898 42.01 -1.87 31.57
C ARG A 898 41.13 -3.10 31.32
N VAL A 899 41.24 -4.15 32.13
CA VAL A 899 40.39 -5.33 32.02
C VAL A 899 38.93 -5.01 32.34
N ARG A 900 38.65 -4.17 33.35
CA ARG A 900 37.28 -3.70 33.68
C ARG A 900 36.68 -2.83 32.59
N ILE A 901 37.46 -1.96 31.95
CA ILE A 901 37.01 -1.12 30.83
C ILE A 901 36.63 -1.98 29.63
N ILE A 902 37.48 -2.93 29.26
CA ILE A 902 37.19 -3.85 28.14
C ILE A 902 36.03 -4.80 28.51
N GLY A 903 35.95 -5.27 29.76
CA GLY A 903 34.85 -6.11 30.26
C GLY A 903 33.50 -5.41 30.22
N LYS A 904 33.40 -4.18 30.71
CA LYS A 904 32.18 -3.36 30.59
C LYS A 904 31.79 -3.10 29.13
N TRP A 905 32.78 -2.93 28.26
CA TRP A 905 32.54 -2.78 26.83
C TRP A 905 32.02 -4.08 26.20
N VAL A 906 32.53 -5.26 26.58
CA VAL A 906 32.03 -6.57 26.10
C VAL A 906 30.61 -6.85 26.63
N GLU A 907 30.31 -6.54 27.90
CA GLU A 907 28.96 -6.67 28.47
C GLU A 907 27.95 -5.74 27.77
N ALA A 908 28.35 -4.50 27.49
CA ALA A 908 27.50 -3.52 26.80
C ALA A 908 27.25 -3.84 25.31
N ASN A 909 27.99 -4.78 24.73
CA ASN A 909 27.91 -5.14 23.30
C ASN A 909 27.44 -6.59 23.08
N GLN A 910 26.72 -7.20 24.02
CA GLN A 910 26.03 -8.49 23.79
C GLN A 910 24.72 -8.27 23.04
N CYS A 911 24.31 -9.27 22.24
CA CYS A 911 23.01 -9.27 21.57
C CYS A 911 22.04 -10.20 22.30
N ASP A 912 20.90 -9.67 22.72
CA ASP A 912 19.85 -10.47 23.37
C ASP A 912 18.65 -10.83 22.47
N PHE A 913 18.69 -10.40 21.21
CA PHE A 913 17.58 -10.58 20.28
C PHE A 913 17.41 -12.04 19.81
N PRO A 914 16.19 -12.46 19.44
CA PRO A 914 15.93 -13.77 18.83
C PRO A 914 16.43 -13.79 17.37
N VAL A 915 17.74 -13.93 17.19
CA VAL A 915 18.42 -13.75 15.90
C VAL A 915 17.86 -14.66 14.80
N LEU A 916 17.55 -15.92 15.11
CA LEU A 916 16.98 -16.86 14.14
C LEU A 916 15.61 -16.38 13.62
N GLU A 917 14.71 -15.97 14.52
CA GLU A 917 13.38 -15.48 14.15
C GLU A 917 13.45 -14.17 13.35
N ILE A 918 14.41 -13.30 13.69
CA ILE A 918 14.64 -12.07 12.95
C ILE A 918 15.13 -12.37 11.53
N LEU A 919 16.08 -13.30 11.41
CA LEU A 919 16.70 -13.67 10.13
C LEU A 919 15.74 -14.39 9.17
N GLU A 920 14.63 -14.94 9.68
CA GLU A 920 13.53 -15.42 8.85
C GLU A 920 12.82 -14.29 8.09
N SER A 921 12.79 -13.07 8.62
CA SER A 921 12.10 -11.95 7.98
C SER A 921 13.05 -10.91 7.39
N TYR A 922 14.24 -10.75 7.96
CA TYR A 922 15.18 -9.69 7.61
C TYR A 922 16.62 -10.20 7.65
N PRO A 923 17.48 -9.97 6.65
CA PRO A 923 18.78 -10.65 6.53
C PRO A 923 19.85 -10.13 7.50
N ARG A 924 19.49 -9.39 8.55
CA ARG A 924 20.44 -8.91 9.56
C ARG A 924 19.78 -8.95 10.93
N CYS A 925 20.56 -9.21 11.96
CA CYS A 925 20.05 -9.05 13.32
C CYS A 925 19.82 -7.56 13.61
N TYR A 926 18.82 -7.24 14.43
CA TYR A 926 18.59 -5.88 14.90
C TYR A 926 19.71 -5.35 15.81
N CYS A 927 20.67 -6.20 16.20
CA CYS A 927 21.95 -5.79 16.81
C CYS A 927 22.99 -5.29 15.78
N SER A 928 22.60 -5.13 14.50
CA SER A 928 23.37 -4.59 13.36
C SER A 928 24.80 -5.11 13.28
N PHE A 929 24.98 -6.35 13.74
CA PHE A 929 26.18 -7.11 13.56
C PHE A 929 26.49 -7.23 12.07
N ASN A 930 27.73 -6.89 11.69
CA ASN A 930 28.21 -7.03 10.33
C ASN A 930 29.27 -8.13 10.24
N PRO A 931 28.94 -9.30 9.65
CA PRO A 931 29.88 -10.41 9.47
C PRO A 931 31.14 -10.03 8.68
N ALA A 932 31.07 -9.03 7.79
CA ALA A 932 32.19 -8.61 6.95
C ALA A 932 33.12 -7.58 7.61
N GLY A 933 32.74 -6.99 8.75
CA GLY A 933 33.43 -5.84 9.35
C GLY A 933 33.85 -5.98 10.81
N ASN A 934 33.35 -6.97 11.56
CA ASN A 934 33.59 -7.08 13.00
C ASN A 934 34.57 -8.21 13.37
N THR A 935 35.88 -7.96 13.22
CA THR A 935 36.96 -8.74 13.86
C THR A 935 37.25 -8.34 15.32
N HIS A 936 36.78 -7.16 15.75
CA HIS A 936 37.23 -6.50 16.99
C HIS A 936 36.83 -7.16 18.32
N LEU A 937 35.65 -7.76 18.45
CA LEU A 937 35.19 -8.39 19.71
C LEU A 937 35.99 -9.64 20.08
N ARG A 938 36.33 -10.47 19.09
CA ARG A 938 37.15 -11.68 19.28
C ARG A 938 38.61 -11.33 19.60
N GLU A 939 39.12 -10.26 19.01
CA GLU A 939 40.43 -9.69 19.36
C GLU A 939 40.43 -9.13 20.78
N SER A 940 39.33 -8.52 21.24
CA SER A 940 39.21 -7.91 22.57
C SER A 940 39.31 -8.93 23.71
N VAL A 941 38.72 -10.13 23.59
CA VAL A 941 38.88 -11.18 24.63
C VAL A 941 40.27 -11.80 24.62
N THR A 942 40.87 -11.94 23.44
CA THR A 942 42.27 -12.36 23.32
C THR A 942 43.20 -11.33 23.97
N GLN A 943 42.92 -10.04 23.77
CA GLN A 943 43.62 -8.93 24.39
C GLN A 943 43.37 -8.84 25.91
N MET A 944 42.16 -9.13 26.39
CA MET A 944 41.86 -9.21 27.83
C MET A 944 42.68 -10.32 28.48
N ASN A 945 42.68 -11.52 27.92
CA ASN A 945 43.46 -12.63 28.45
C ASN A 945 44.97 -12.30 28.46
N ALA A 946 45.48 -11.62 27.42
CA ALA A 946 46.87 -11.14 27.39
C ALA A 946 47.15 -10.11 28.50
N ILE A 947 46.31 -9.08 28.67
CA ILE A 947 46.46 -8.07 29.73
C ILE A 947 46.38 -8.70 31.12
N ILE A 948 45.50 -9.69 31.32
CA ILE A 948 45.37 -10.43 32.58
C ILE A 948 46.66 -11.18 32.89
N GLN A 949 47.21 -11.91 31.91
CA GLN A 949 48.46 -12.64 32.10
C GLN A 949 49.66 -11.70 32.34
N ASP A 950 49.75 -10.60 31.59
CA ASP A 950 50.79 -9.58 31.77
C ASP A 950 50.74 -8.97 33.17
N GLY A 951 49.53 -8.63 33.65
CA GLY A 951 49.33 -8.08 35.00
C GLY A 951 49.74 -9.06 36.11
N VAL A 952 49.33 -10.33 36.00
CA VAL A 952 49.73 -11.37 36.97
C VAL A 952 51.25 -11.57 36.95
N GLN A 953 51.87 -11.54 35.77
CA GLN A 953 53.31 -11.73 35.62
C GLN A 953 54.12 -10.52 36.13
N TYR A 954 53.60 -9.31 35.96
CA TYR A 954 54.15 -8.08 36.57
C TYR A 954 54.23 -8.20 38.10
N PHE A 955 53.14 -8.61 38.77
CA PHE A 955 53.14 -8.79 40.22
C PHE A 955 54.07 -9.91 40.69
N ARG A 956 54.13 -11.04 39.97
CA ARG A 956 55.08 -12.12 40.25
C ARG A 956 56.53 -11.62 40.17
N ASN A 957 56.85 -10.78 39.20
CA ASN A 957 58.20 -10.22 39.06
C ASN A 957 58.58 -9.31 40.24
N ILE A 958 57.65 -8.46 40.72
CA ILE A 958 57.86 -7.63 41.92
C ILE A 958 58.10 -8.51 43.15
N LEU A 959 57.23 -9.49 43.39
CA LEU A 959 57.32 -10.38 44.55
C LEU A 959 58.62 -11.20 44.53
N ARG A 960 59.07 -11.65 43.35
CA ARG A 960 60.34 -12.38 43.19
C ARG A 960 61.57 -11.53 43.50
N ARG A 961 61.59 -10.25 43.12
CA ARG A 961 62.69 -9.34 43.49
C ARG A 961 62.80 -9.13 45.00
N CYS A 962 61.69 -9.29 45.72
CA CYS A 962 61.64 -9.25 47.19
C CYS A 962 61.61 -10.63 47.86
N LYS A 963 61.92 -11.72 47.14
CA LYS A 963 61.73 -13.12 47.58
C LYS A 963 62.32 -13.44 48.95
N THR A 964 63.55 -13.00 49.22
CA THR A 964 64.24 -13.25 50.51
C THR A 964 63.48 -12.66 51.69
N ARG A 965 62.94 -11.45 51.53
CA ARG A 965 62.14 -10.75 52.54
C ARG A 965 60.77 -11.39 52.73
N VAL A 966 60.13 -11.81 51.64
CA VAL A 966 58.85 -12.53 51.70
C VAL A 966 59.01 -13.84 52.48
N ILE A 967 60.05 -14.63 52.19
CA ILE A 967 60.34 -15.89 52.89
C ILE A 967 60.65 -15.65 54.38
N GLN A 968 61.39 -14.59 54.72
CA GLN A 968 61.66 -14.23 56.12
C GLN A 968 60.39 -13.80 56.86
N GLY A 969 59.48 -13.09 56.19
CA GLY A 969 58.15 -12.75 56.71
C GLY A 969 57.27 -13.97 56.96
N LEU A 970 57.31 -14.98 56.07
CA LEU A 970 56.55 -16.23 56.26
C LEU A 970 57.04 -17.03 57.47
N LYS A 971 58.36 -17.13 57.66
CA LYS A 971 58.96 -17.83 58.82
C LYS A 971 58.58 -17.22 60.18
N THR A 972 58.27 -15.91 60.20
CA THR A 972 57.88 -15.20 61.42
C THR A 972 56.37 -15.23 61.69
N MET A 973 55.54 -15.61 60.71
CA MET A 973 54.07 -15.54 60.79
C MET A 973 53.38 -16.90 60.96
N ASN A 974 54.13 -18.00 61.09
CA ASN A 974 53.62 -19.37 61.27
C ASN A 974 52.42 -19.72 60.36
N VAL A 975 52.65 -19.57 59.04
CA VAL A 975 51.64 -19.77 57.99
C VAL A 975 51.42 -21.25 57.71
N ASP A 976 50.17 -21.64 57.47
CA ASP A 976 49.78 -23.00 57.13
C ASP A 976 50.23 -23.42 55.72
N ASP A 977 50.36 -24.74 55.50
CA ASP A 977 50.96 -25.32 54.30
C ASP A 977 50.27 -24.91 52.99
N LEU A 978 48.94 -24.69 53.02
CA LEU A 978 48.17 -24.28 51.84
C LEU A 978 48.58 -22.90 51.34
N HIS A 979 48.56 -21.90 52.21
CA HIS A 979 48.90 -20.52 51.90
C HIS A 979 50.40 -20.37 51.60
N ALA A 980 51.26 -21.15 52.29
CA ALA A 980 52.68 -21.22 51.98
C ALA A 980 52.94 -21.73 50.55
N ARG A 981 52.18 -22.73 50.07
CA ARG A 981 52.25 -23.24 48.69
C ARG A 981 51.75 -22.22 47.66
N GLN A 982 50.66 -21.49 47.94
CA GLN A 982 50.16 -20.42 47.07
C GLN A 982 51.19 -19.28 46.92
N ILE A 983 51.82 -18.87 48.02
CA ILE A 983 52.89 -17.85 47.99
C ILE A 983 54.16 -18.37 47.32
N ALA A 984 54.52 -19.64 47.52
CA ALA A 984 55.62 -20.27 46.80
C ALA A 984 55.35 -20.34 45.29
N ALA A 985 54.10 -20.57 44.87
CA ALA A 985 53.70 -20.53 43.47
C ALA A 985 53.93 -19.14 42.86
N LEU A 986 53.58 -18.05 43.57
CA LEU A 986 53.86 -16.66 43.16
C LEU A 986 55.36 -16.36 43.01
N LEU A 987 56.20 -16.95 43.88
CA LEU A 987 57.65 -16.74 43.90
C LEU A 987 58.44 -17.68 42.95
N SER A 988 57.78 -18.69 42.38
CA SER A 988 58.36 -19.65 41.43
C SER A 988 57.95 -19.35 39.99
N GLN A 989 58.55 -20.02 38.99
CA GLN A 989 58.10 -19.98 37.59
C GLN A 989 56.97 -20.99 37.27
N ARG A 990 56.49 -21.74 38.27
CA ARG A 990 55.44 -22.76 38.07
C ARG A 990 54.09 -22.10 37.73
N ARG A 991 53.19 -22.89 37.12
CA ARG A 991 51.83 -22.50 36.76
C ARG A 991 51.10 -21.92 37.98
N MET A 992 50.34 -20.85 37.78
CA MET A 992 49.59 -20.19 38.85
C MET A 992 48.52 -21.14 39.43
N VAL A 993 48.35 -21.06 40.74
CA VAL A 993 47.28 -21.73 41.49
C VAL A 993 46.28 -20.63 41.92
N PRO A 994 44.97 -20.92 42.02
CA PRO A 994 44.00 -19.97 42.55
C PRO A 994 44.43 -19.46 43.93
N LEU A 995 44.46 -18.15 44.10
CA LEU A 995 44.80 -17.51 45.37
C LEU A 995 43.57 -17.42 46.28
N GLU A 996 43.79 -17.49 47.59
CA GLU A 996 42.78 -17.20 48.60
C GLU A 996 42.97 -15.82 49.24
N PRO A 997 41.90 -15.15 49.72
CA PRO A 997 41.99 -13.83 50.34
C PRO A 997 43.03 -13.75 51.46
N ARG A 998 43.09 -14.80 52.28
CA ARG A 998 44.06 -14.93 53.39
C ARG A 998 45.52 -14.94 52.90
N THR A 999 45.80 -15.43 51.70
CA THR A 999 47.14 -15.35 51.09
C THR A 999 47.54 -13.91 50.81
N VAL A 1000 46.61 -13.08 50.33
CA VAL A 1000 46.85 -11.65 50.08
C VAL A 1000 47.01 -10.89 51.39
N GLU A 1001 46.22 -11.19 52.43
CA GLU A 1001 46.36 -10.58 53.76
C GLU A 1001 47.75 -10.84 54.37
N ILE A 1002 48.25 -12.08 54.25
CA ILE A 1002 49.59 -12.45 54.71
C ILE A 1002 50.64 -11.65 53.95
N LEU A 1003 50.53 -11.57 52.62
CA LEU A 1003 51.44 -10.76 51.79
C LEU A 1003 51.38 -9.28 52.18
N ASN A 1004 50.20 -8.72 52.41
CA ASN A 1004 50.01 -7.32 52.83
C ASN A 1004 50.70 -7.01 54.15
N ARG A 1005 50.55 -7.87 55.16
CA ARG A 1005 51.24 -7.71 56.46
C ARG A 1005 52.76 -7.75 56.30
N ILE A 1006 53.28 -8.63 55.44
CA ILE A 1006 54.72 -8.73 55.16
C ILE A 1006 55.22 -7.48 54.41
N ILE A 1007 54.46 -7.02 53.42
CA ILE A 1007 54.78 -5.84 52.59
C ILE A 1007 54.75 -4.57 53.43
N GLN A 1008 53.75 -4.39 54.30
CA GLN A 1008 53.64 -3.22 55.19
C GLN A 1008 54.83 -3.13 56.16
N LYS A 1009 55.26 -4.25 56.74
CA LYS A 1009 56.47 -4.30 57.60
C LYS A 1009 57.77 -3.97 56.85
N ASN A 1010 57.78 -4.05 55.52
CA ASN A 1010 58.96 -3.85 54.67
C ASN A 1010 58.77 -2.75 53.60
N SER A 1011 57.88 -1.78 53.83
CA SER A 1011 57.36 -0.86 52.80
C SER A 1011 58.44 -0.12 51.99
N LYS A 1012 59.48 0.41 52.66
CA LYS A 1012 60.59 1.16 52.03
C LYS A 1012 61.34 0.33 50.98
N ASN A 1013 61.51 -0.98 51.22
CA ASN A 1013 62.25 -1.86 50.30
C ASN A 1013 61.40 -2.24 49.06
N PHE A 1014 60.10 -2.45 49.26
CA PHE A 1014 59.18 -2.69 48.15
C PHE A 1014 59.05 -1.45 47.27
N GLN A 1015 58.97 -0.25 47.85
CA GLN A 1015 58.95 1.01 47.10
C GLN A 1015 60.24 1.24 46.29
N ALA A 1016 61.41 0.91 46.83
CA ALA A 1016 62.69 1.03 46.12
C ALA A 1016 62.76 0.09 44.89
N GLN A 1017 62.29 -1.15 45.02
CA GLN A 1017 62.26 -2.11 43.91
C GLN A 1017 61.26 -1.71 42.81
N ILE A 1018 60.11 -1.13 43.18
CA ILE A 1018 59.12 -0.63 42.22
C ILE A 1018 59.64 0.59 41.44
N ARG A 1019 60.39 1.48 42.08
CA ARG A 1019 61.05 2.62 41.40
C ARG A 1019 62.13 2.18 40.40
N SER A 1020 62.68 0.97 40.51
CA SER A 1020 63.62 0.40 39.54
C SER A 1020 62.95 -0.28 38.33
N LEU A 1021 61.61 -0.36 38.34
CA LEU A 1021 60.78 -0.97 37.29
C LEU A 1021 60.05 0.06 36.42
N ARG A 1022 59.92 1.30 36.90
CA ARG A 1022 59.53 2.48 36.11
C ARG A 1022 60.79 3.09 35.52
#